data_AF-R7FGY4-F1
#
_entry.id   AF-R7FGY4-F1
#
_cell.length_a   1.000
_cell.length_b   1.000
_cell.length_c   1.000
_cell.angle_alpha   90.00
_cell.angle_beta   90.00
_cell.angle_gamma   90.00
#
_symmetry.space_group_name_H-M   'P 1'
#
loop_
_entity.id
_entity.type
_entity.pdbx_description
1 polymer ?
#
loop_
_entity_poly.entity_id
_entity_poly.type
_entity_poly.pdbx_seq_one_letter_code
_entity_poly.pdbx_strand_id
1 'polypeptide(L)'
;MKKRVVFLITIILISASILMISNKIQATEKSLSCSLETEKTEIKQGEETSVTLKINSEEQINAFQAKINYDGNVWEEIDENNFETKDGWENLKYNKDGKEFNVINKQDTTNKDILEIKLKAKTSANVGNTEITIDKITASDGNIEFENEKLTQSISIKLNSIEKSDSENKKDTPSNSENKNNTNNNDLELEKKHKEILPNILPKTGKGWALLISIFVFAILSIVFYHKSKKCGKTMMMLIICGILISQSTVFAASEIFLGDINQSSVIDDEDIGIMQEYLINLKDVSSLEQADMNSDSKLSIIDLSLLIKQQKECPYDKNNVTNITSWSAVPMVSKELLQKQGVTTGGEGCQWPIGMAISKDGKLLLYGTDVGGVYRSEDGGQNWEQSNAGLQSRGVGAFSIDPKNPSYVVAVGINSSPFNTNGLYISEDGGKSWKFTKMMLVKGHRDVREAIAYDESSYNQEKNRCMVAYWSTAYETEDNYLEESEKGLYKTTDGGYTWNLVNNDLSDGTIKINPYTGDVYVSRKDGIYYSSDKGENFKKIVDDSVTGFDLTSQKDQKINVYYCNNNGVYISKDGKTFDKIASTSYPTKGPMNIKVSPINSNKMLLIDRQGTYQNYPYYSIDGGKTWKISTLSDELSFMPYNNRMSIPMWSTVDENKVWIHTQGDYASSSTDSGKTFKWDSNGITGILSGGNVHYNVYNPDIIYFGSQDYDGCVTTDGGKTWKYISMSGYRWGGFCYGGYAVDENTYFVGVSDAWHNPRKLKITFDGGKTIVDTGMYFTKENINAGIESSYQSPTNPKVLFACDLRSEDGGHTWAKMDGCINVYTHNPKGQKELYGMDETGKYVVASYDDGKTWKKVNNTEFIPNPKYASAHVMDVAYDWKNEVAYATCEGGYLYKTSTKDGSVECVLNRYVDEYKRAPVNLNGGYCISKVAVDPIDPNIIYCGGAGNTFLNDCALYRSVDGGKSFQVITSNTTNSIVKQGRQGGFETNSLEVNPKTGELLFAGGCFGISKLSPPYKLNNK
;
A
#
# COMPACT_ATOMS: atom_id res chain seq x y z
N MET A 1 -34.17 -42.93 -39.32
CA MET A 1 -33.01 -42.14 -38.82
C MET A 1 -33.02 -40.69 -39.30
N LYS A 2 -33.26 -40.36 -40.57
CA LYS A 2 -33.28 -38.96 -41.06
C LYS A 2 -34.30 -38.02 -40.35
N LYS A 3 -35.51 -38.48 -39.98
CA LYS A 3 -36.49 -37.65 -39.24
C LYS A 3 -36.11 -37.30 -37.80
N ARG A 4 -35.30 -38.13 -37.12
CA ARG A 4 -34.85 -37.86 -35.73
C ARG A 4 -33.67 -36.88 -35.70
N VAL A 5 -32.80 -36.93 -36.71
CA VAL A 5 -31.68 -35.98 -36.85
C VAL A 5 -32.17 -34.61 -37.29
N VAL A 6 -33.15 -34.53 -38.20
CA VAL A 6 -33.79 -33.26 -38.56
C VAL A 6 -34.51 -32.64 -37.36
N PHE A 7 -35.23 -33.44 -36.56
CA PHE A 7 -35.88 -32.93 -35.34
C PHE A 7 -34.88 -32.46 -34.28
N LEU A 8 -33.74 -33.14 -34.12
CA LEU A 8 -32.68 -32.73 -33.20
C LEU A 8 -31.98 -31.45 -33.68
N ILE A 9 -31.73 -31.30 -34.98
CA ILE A 9 -31.15 -30.09 -35.58
C ILE A 9 -32.15 -28.93 -35.52
N THR A 10 -33.45 -29.18 -35.70
CA THR A 10 -34.50 -28.18 -35.52
C THR A 10 -34.60 -27.74 -34.06
N ILE A 11 -34.47 -28.65 -33.09
CA ILE A 11 -34.41 -28.29 -31.67
C ILE A 11 -33.13 -27.50 -31.36
N ILE A 12 -31.97 -27.89 -31.88
CA ILE A 12 -30.70 -27.16 -31.66
C ILE A 12 -30.75 -25.77 -32.31
N LEU A 13 -31.35 -25.63 -33.50
CA LEU A 13 -31.54 -24.32 -34.16
C LEU A 13 -32.58 -23.46 -33.46
N ILE A 14 -33.67 -24.04 -32.94
CA ILE A 14 -34.66 -23.31 -32.12
C ILE A 14 -34.04 -22.91 -30.78
N SER A 15 -33.25 -23.78 -30.15
CA SER A 15 -32.51 -23.50 -28.91
C SER A 15 -31.43 -22.45 -29.13
N ALA A 16 -30.70 -22.47 -30.24
CA ALA A 16 -29.72 -21.45 -30.60
C ALA A 16 -30.38 -20.13 -31.01
N SER A 17 -31.56 -20.16 -31.63
CA SER A 17 -32.37 -18.97 -31.92
C SER A 17 -32.96 -18.37 -30.64
N ILE A 18 -33.39 -19.21 -29.69
CA ILE A 18 -33.85 -18.77 -28.36
C ILE A 18 -32.66 -18.28 -27.52
N LEU A 19 -31.47 -18.86 -27.65
CA LEU A 19 -30.25 -18.36 -26.98
C LEU A 19 -29.76 -17.04 -27.60
N MET A 20 -29.89 -16.87 -28.92
CA MET A 20 -29.58 -15.60 -29.58
C MET A 20 -30.65 -14.53 -29.36
N ILE A 21 -31.92 -14.91 -29.21
CA ILE A 21 -33.01 -14.01 -28.79
C ILE A 21 -32.87 -13.69 -27.30
N SER A 22 -32.48 -14.64 -26.45
CA SER A 22 -32.14 -14.45 -25.03
C SER A 22 -30.95 -13.51 -24.88
N ASN A 23 -29.86 -13.72 -25.62
CA ASN A 23 -28.70 -12.83 -25.58
C ASN A 23 -28.96 -11.47 -26.24
N LYS A 24 -29.89 -11.37 -27.20
CA LYS A 24 -30.37 -10.08 -27.71
C LYS A 24 -31.29 -9.36 -26.73
N ILE A 25 -32.15 -10.08 -26.00
CA ILE A 25 -33.01 -9.52 -24.96
C ILE A 25 -32.19 -9.13 -23.72
N GLN A 26 -31.12 -9.87 -23.39
CA GLN A 26 -30.18 -9.53 -22.31
C GLN A 26 -29.23 -8.37 -22.68
N ALA A 27 -29.12 -8.03 -23.96
CA ALA A 27 -28.38 -6.87 -24.46
C ALA A 27 -29.27 -5.62 -24.67
N THR A 28 -30.57 -5.71 -24.41
CA THR A 28 -31.51 -4.57 -24.44
C THR A 28 -32.33 -4.59 -23.16
N GLU A 29 -31.69 -4.16 -22.06
CA GLU A 29 -32.25 -3.50 -20.87
C GLU A 29 -31.17 -3.48 -19.76
N LYS A 30 -29.98 -2.96 -20.08
CA LYS A 30 -29.16 -2.33 -19.04
C LYS A 30 -29.68 -0.90 -18.92
N SER A 31 -30.40 -0.58 -17.86
CA SER A 31 -30.85 0.79 -17.61
C SER A 31 -29.72 1.58 -16.93
N LEU A 32 -29.39 2.74 -17.48
CA LEU A 32 -28.49 3.70 -16.84
C LEU A 32 -29.29 4.42 -15.75
N SER A 33 -28.91 4.33 -14.47
CA SER A 33 -29.59 5.09 -13.42
C SER A 33 -29.07 6.53 -13.43
N CYS A 34 -29.85 7.46 -13.96
CA CYS A 34 -29.50 8.88 -13.97
C CYS A 34 -30.43 9.70 -13.08
N SER A 35 -29.93 10.76 -12.48
CA SER A 35 -30.74 11.73 -11.72
C SER A 35 -30.30 13.17 -12.00
N LEU A 36 -31.22 14.12 -11.74
CA LEU A 36 -30.91 15.53 -11.70
C LEU A 36 -31.06 16.03 -10.28
N GLU A 37 -30.06 16.77 -9.80
CA GLU A 37 -30.12 17.50 -8.54
C GLU A 37 -29.98 19.00 -8.81
N THR A 38 -30.63 19.85 -8.02
CA THR A 38 -30.54 21.31 -8.16
C THR A 38 -30.01 21.93 -6.89
N GLU A 39 -29.12 22.92 -7.03
CA GLU A 39 -28.60 23.68 -5.90
C GLU A 39 -29.73 24.43 -5.16
N LYS A 40 -30.63 25.09 -5.90
CA LYS A 40 -31.81 25.79 -5.37
C LYS A 40 -33.05 25.49 -6.20
N THR A 41 -34.07 24.91 -5.56
CA THR A 41 -35.38 24.61 -6.16
C THR A 41 -36.31 25.82 -6.20
N GLU A 42 -35.91 26.94 -5.59
CA GLU A 42 -36.64 28.20 -5.57
C GLU A 42 -35.67 29.38 -5.69
N ILE A 43 -35.89 30.26 -6.68
CA ILE A 43 -35.04 31.45 -6.94
C ILE A 43 -35.89 32.67 -7.34
N LYS A 44 -35.32 33.87 -7.21
CA LYS A 44 -35.96 35.12 -7.70
C LYS A 44 -35.59 35.45 -9.14
N GLN A 45 -36.39 36.28 -9.80
CA GLN A 45 -36.03 36.87 -11.11
C GLN A 45 -34.64 37.53 -11.05
N GLY A 46 -33.73 37.12 -11.95
CA GLY A 46 -32.34 37.61 -12.00
C GLY A 46 -31.32 36.79 -11.22
N GLU A 47 -31.75 35.80 -10.43
CA GLU A 47 -30.86 34.92 -9.67
C GLU A 47 -30.38 33.70 -10.48
N GLU A 48 -29.28 33.11 -10.02
CA GLU A 48 -28.64 31.94 -10.61
C GLU A 48 -28.88 30.69 -9.73
N THR A 49 -28.96 29.53 -10.38
CA THR A 49 -29.01 28.20 -9.78
C THR A 49 -28.26 27.24 -10.69
N SER A 50 -27.96 26.02 -10.24
CA SER A 50 -27.37 24.99 -11.09
C SER A 50 -28.13 23.67 -11.00
N VAL A 51 -28.09 22.91 -12.10
CA VAL A 51 -28.60 21.54 -12.16
C VAL A 51 -27.42 20.61 -12.44
N THR A 52 -27.24 19.60 -11.58
CA THR A 52 -26.18 18.59 -11.71
C THR A 52 -26.77 17.29 -12.25
N LEU A 53 -26.22 16.80 -13.36
CA LEU A 53 -26.52 15.48 -13.92
C LEU A 53 -25.62 14.43 -13.27
N LYS A 54 -26.25 13.42 -12.68
CA LYS A 54 -25.59 12.25 -12.08
C LYS A 54 -25.92 11.01 -12.88
N ILE A 55 -24.93 10.15 -13.09
CA ILE A 55 -25.11 8.84 -13.71
C ILE A 55 -24.48 7.80 -12.80
N ASN A 56 -25.30 6.95 -12.22
CA ASN A 56 -24.89 5.80 -11.42
C ASN A 56 -24.79 4.59 -12.35
N SER A 57 -23.55 4.20 -12.68
CA SER A 57 -23.23 3.01 -13.45
C SER A 57 -22.15 2.21 -12.74
N GLU A 58 -22.33 0.89 -12.63
CA GLU A 58 -21.29 -0.04 -12.17
C GLU A 58 -20.22 -0.29 -13.24
N GLU A 59 -20.51 0.08 -14.50
CA GLU A 59 -19.61 0.00 -15.64
C GLU A 59 -19.04 1.39 -16.00
N GLN A 60 -17.80 1.42 -16.48
CA GLN A 60 -17.11 2.65 -16.87
C GLN A 60 -17.76 3.27 -18.12
N ILE A 61 -18.15 4.54 -18.01
CA ILE A 61 -18.69 5.32 -19.14
C ILE A 61 -17.57 6.18 -19.71
N ASN A 62 -17.22 5.94 -20.98
CA ASN A 62 -16.11 6.62 -21.66
C ASN A 62 -16.53 7.92 -22.34
N ALA A 63 -17.80 8.01 -22.76
CA ALA A 63 -18.39 9.23 -23.28
C ALA A 63 -19.91 9.20 -23.09
N PHE A 64 -20.53 10.39 -23.00
CA PHE A 64 -21.98 10.50 -23.11
C PHE A 64 -22.42 11.75 -23.88
N GLN A 65 -23.58 11.63 -24.52
CA GLN A 65 -24.30 12.68 -25.25
C GLN A 65 -25.67 12.87 -24.61
N ALA A 66 -26.14 14.11 -24.49
CA ALA A 66 -27.50 14.41 -24.03
C ALA A 66 -28.01 15.74 -24.58
N LYS A 67 -29.32 15.97 -24.47
CA LYS A 67 -29.99 17.20 -24.88
C LYS A 67 -30.68 17.88 -23.71
N ILE A 68 -30.43 19.17 -23.52
CA ILE A 68 -31.08 19.99 -22.49
C ILE A 68 -32.24 20.80 -23.09
N ASN A 69 -33.40 20.78 -22.44
CA ASN A 69 -34.52 21.65 -22.76
C ASN A 69 -34.90 22.51 -21.55
N TYR A 70 -35.18 23.79 -21.83
CA TYR A 70 -35.53 24.82 -20.87
C TYR A 70 -36.40 25.89 -21.56
N ASP A 71 -37.24 26.58 -20.79
CA ASP A 71 -38.08 27.69 -21.29
C ASP A 71 -37.24 28.95 -21.51
N GLY A 72 -37.07 29.35 -22.78
CA GLY A 72 -36.33 30.56 -23.16
C GLY A 72 -37.00 31.87 -22.74
N ASN A 73 -38.24 31.86 -22.26
CA ASN A 73 -38.88 33.04 -21.65
C ASN A 73 -38.51 33.22 -20.17
N VAL A 74 -38.03 32.15 -19.53
CA VAL A 74 -37.66 32.14 -18.10
C VAL A 74 -36.15 32.22 -17.93
N TRP A 75 -35.38 31.46 -18.72
CA TRP A 75 -33.93 31.36 -18.56
C TRP A 75 -33.18 32.17 -19.62
N GLU A 76 -32.03 32.71 -19.24
CA GLU A 76 -31.04 33.24 -20.20
C GLU A 76 -30.56 32.13 -21.13
N GLU A 77 -30.05 32.53 -22.29
CA GLU A 77 -29.60 31.57 -23.29
C GLU A 77 -28.32 30.88 -22.82
N ILE A 78 -28.32 29.54 -22.81
CA ILE A 78 -27.18 28.72 -22.38
C ILE A 78 -26.15 28.66 -23.51
N ASP A 79 -24.87 28.81 -23.18
CA ASP A 79 -23.72 28.51 -24.03
C ASP A 79 -22.74 27.55 -23.33
N GLU A 80 -21.61 27.26 -23.96
CA GLU A 80 -20.63 26.29 -23.47
C GLU A 80 -20.05 26.66 -22.09
N ASN A 81 -20.02 27.95 -21.71
CA ASN A 81 -19.51 28.41 -20.42
C ASN A 81 -20.48 28.16 -19.25
N ASN A 82 -21.73 27.81 -19.55
CA ASN A 82 -22.70 27.42 -18.53
C ASN A 82 -22.45 26.00 -18.01
N PHE A 83 -21.58 25.22 -18.66
CA PHE A 83 -21.30 23.84 -18.31
C PHE A 83 -19.97 23.72 -17.56
N GLU A 84 -19.98 23.01 -16.44
CA GLU A 84 -18.80 22.71 -15.65
C GLU A 84 -18.69 21.20 -15.44
N THR A 85 -17.68 20.58 -16.05
CA THR A 85 -17.42 19.15 -15.89
C THR A 85 -16.76 18.88 -14.53
N LYS A 86 -17.12 17.76 -13.88
CA LYS A 86 -16.49 17.32 -12.63
C LYS A 86 -15.29 16.40 -12.90
N ASP A 87 -14.45 16.18 -11.89
CA ASP A 87 -13.16 15.48 -12.01
C ASP A 87 -13.24 14.20 -12.86
N GLY A 88 -12.36 14.08 -13.86
CA GLY A 88 -12.30 12.95 -14.80
C GLY A 88 -13.02 13.16 -16.13
N TRP A 89 -13.95 14.13 -16.21
CA TRP A 89 -14.67 14.47 -17.44
C TRP A 89 -14.11 15.72 -18.12
N GLU A 90 -13.81 15.62 -19.42
CA GLU A 90 -13.20 16.69 -20.22
C GLU A 90 -13.82 16.78 -21.63
N ASN A 91 -13.42 17.80 -22.39
CA ASN A 91 -13.77 18.00 -23.80
C ASN A 91 -15.27 18.13 -24.05
N LEU A 92 -15.98 18.81 -23.14
CA LEU A 92 -17.38 19.17 -23.37
C LEU A 92 -17.51 19.97 -24.67
N LYS A 93 -18.49 19.61 -25.50
CA LYS A 93 -18.89 20.39 -26.69
C LYS A 93 -20.39 20.59 -26.69
N TYR A 94 -20.84 21.84 -26.69
CA TYR A 94 -22.27 22.19 -26.73
C TYR A 94 -22.69 22.78 -28.09
N ASN A 95 -23.68 22.16 -28.73
CA ASN A 95 -24.33 22.66 -29.93
C ASN A 95 -25.58 23.47 -29.57
N LYS A 96 -25.46 24.79 -29.69
CA LYS A 96 -26.51 25.76 -29.34
C LYS A 96 -27.79 25.63 -30.16
N ASP A 97 -27.70 25.29 -31.45
CA ASP A 97 -28.88 25.15 -32.34
C ASP A 97 -29.68 23.88 -32.05
N GLY A 98 -29.00 22.83 -31.57
CA GLY A 98 -29.61 21.54 -31.19
C GLY A 98 -29.96 21.42 -29.70
N LYS A 99 -29.38 22.28 -28.86
CA LYS A 99 -29.29 22.16 -27.39
C LYS A 99 -28.68 20.83 -26.91
N GLU A 100 -27.74 20.30 -27.68
CA GLU A 100 -27.09 19.00 -27.44
C GLU A 100 -25.66 19.19 -26.94
N PHE A 101 -25.24 18.41 -25.94
CA PHE A 101 -23.85 18.42 -25.44
C PHE A 101 -23.26 17.01 -25.42
N ASN A 102 -21.94 16.94 -25.61
CA ASN A 102 -21.13 15.72 -25.57
C ASN A 102 -19.98 15.90 -24.60
N VAL A 103 -19.67 14.87 -23.79
CA VAL A 103 -18.56 14.90 -22.82
C VAL A 103 -17.80 13.57 -22.83
N ILE A 104 -16.48 13.61 -22.64
CA ILE A 104 -15.60 12.43 -22.69
C ILE A 104 -14.94 12.23 -21.31
N ASN A 105 -14.90 10.99 -20.84
CA ASN A 105 -14.19 10.60 -19.62
C ASN A 105 -12.77 10.12 -19.97
N LYS A 106 -11.76 10.61 -19.25
CA LYS A 106 -10.34 10.22 -19.43
C LYS A 106 -9.76 9.42 -18.25
N GLN A 107 -10.56 9.09 -17.24
CA GLN A 107 -10.11 8.36 -16.05
C GLN A 107 -10.86 7.04 -15.87
N ASP A 108 -10.19 6.03 -15.29
CA ASP A 108 -10.74 4.70 -14.97
C ASP A 108 -11.49 4.70 -13.62
N THR A 109 -12.28 5.73 -13.32
CA THR A 109 -13.08 5.83 -12.09
C THR A 109 -14.58 5.81 -12.37
N THR A 110 -15.34 5.06 -11.57
CA THR A 110 -16.81 5.03 -11.58
C THR A 110 -17.36 6.30 -10.90
N ASN A 111 -17.41 7.41 -11.64
CA ASN A 111 -17.86 8.69 -11.10
C ASN A 111 -19.40 8.78 -11.04
N LYS A 112 -19.93 9.29 -9.93
CA LYS A 112 -21.38 9.49 -9.71
C LYS A 112 -21.88 10.87 -10.18
N ASP A 113 -21.04 11.91 -10.11
CA ASP A 113 -21.36 13.28 -10.53
C ASP A 113 -20.56 13.63 -11.78
N ILE A 114 -21.23 14.09 -12.83
CA ILE A 114 -20.62 14.16 -14.17
C ILE A 114 -20.55 15.60 -14.69
N LEU A 115 -21.65 16.33 -14.60
CA LEU A 115 -21.79 17.63 -15.25
C LEU A 115 -22.72 18.55 -14.48
N GLU A 116 -22.26 19.76 -14.19
CA GLU A 116 -23.08 20.84 -13.62
C GLU A 116 -23.43 21.87 -14.70
N ILE A 117 -24.71 22.27 -14.75
CA ILE A 117 -25.24 23.23 -15.72
C ILE A 117 -25.77 24.44 -14.97
N LYS A 118 -25.11 25.59 -15.11
CA LYS A 118 -25.48 26.85 -14.47
C LYS A 118 -26.56 27.57 -15.27
N LEU A 119 -27.61 27.98 -14.58
CA LEU A 119 -28.81 28.58 -15.16
C LEU A 119 -29.10 29.93 -14.48
N LYS A 120 -29.41 30.95 -15.29
CA LYS A 120 -29.78 32.28 -14.80
C LYS A 120 -31.20 32.65 -15.21
N ALA A 121 -32.04 32.95 -14.24
CA ALA A 121 -33.40 33.41 -14.51
C ALA A 121 -33.37 34.85 -15.04
N LYS A 122 -34.06 35.12 -16.15
CA LYS A 122 -34.22 36.47 -16.69
C LYS A 122 -34.88 37.37 -15.65
N THR A 123 -34.49 38.64 -15.61
CA THR A 123 -35.18 39.64 -14.78
C THR A 123 -36.64 39.83 -15.18
N SER A 124 -37.01 39.46 -16.42
CA SER A 124 -38.37 39.45 -16.95
C SER A 124 -39.05 38.07 -16.92
N ALA A 125 -38.48 37.07 -16.24
CA ALA A 125 -39.01 35.71 -16.23
C ALA A 125 -40.44 35.66 -15.67
N ASN A 126 -41.30 34.82 -16.24
CA ASN A 126 -42.64 34.59 -15.67
C ASN A 126 -42.53 33.94 -14.28
N VAL A 127 -43.31 34.43 -13.32
CA VAL A 127 -43.38 33.89 -11.94
C VAL A 127 -44.20 32.61 -11.92
N GLY A 128 -43.68 31.56 -11.30
CA GLY A 128 -44.29 30.23 -11.27
C GLY A 128 -43.25 29.11 -11.40
N ASN A 129 -43.72 27.87 -11.53
CA ASN A 129 -42.84 26.72 -11.70
C ASN A 129 -42.42 26.57 -13.17
N THR A 130 -41.13 26.40 -13.40
CA THR A 130 -40.54 26.05 -14.70
C THR A 130 -39.83 24.71 -14.58
N GLU A 131 -39.64 24.02 -15.71
CA GLU A 131 -38.96 22.73 -15.75
C GLU A 131 -37.69 22.81 -16.60
N ILE A 132 -36.63 22.19 -16.10
CA ILE A 132 -35.43 21.86 -16.85
C ILE A 132 -35.46 20.36 -17.11
N THR A 133 -35.23 19.96 -18.36
CA THR A 133 -35.27 18.55 -18.73
C THR A 133 -34.03 18.16 -19.50
N ILE A 134 -33.53 16.95 -19.25
CA ILE A 134 -32.46 16.34 -20.02
C ILE A 134 -33.01 15.06 -20.64
N ASP A 135 -32.97 14.99 -21.98
CA ASP A 135 -33.43 13.84 -22.76
C ASP A 135 -32.33 13.31 -23.69
N LYS A 136 -32.59 12.14 -24.29
CA LYS A 136 -31.68 11.43 -25.20
C LYS A 136 -30.27 11.24 -24.63
N ILE A 137 -30.19 10.80 -23.37
CA ILE A 137 -28.92 10.47 -22.73
C ILE A 137 -28.42 9.18 -23.38
N THR A 138 -27.37 9.29 -24.19
CA THR A 138 -26.68 8.17 -24.82
C THR A 138 -25.28 8.07 -24.24
N ALA A 139 -25.02 7.02 -23.47
CA ALA A 139 -23.70 6.71 -22.91
C ALA A 139 -23.06 5.55 -23.69
N SER A 140 -21.73 5.55 -23.84
CA SER A 140 -20.99 4.45 -24.44
C SER A 140 -19.76 4.07 -23.62
N ASP A 141 -19.60 2.77 -23.36
CA ASP A 141 -18.40 2.12 -22.85
C ASP A 141 -17.41 1.74 -23.99
N GLY A 142 -17.80 1.99 -25.24
CA GLY A 142 -17.10 1.57 -26.46
C GLY A 142 -17.74 0.37 -27.18
N ASN A 143 -18.78 -0.28 -26.63
CA ASN A 143 -19.46 -1.44 -27.24
C ASN A 143 -21.00 -1.43 -27.16
N ILE A 144 -21.64 -0.69 -26.23
CA ILE A 144 -23.11 -0.65 -26.06
C ILE A 144 -23.62 0.80 -25.94
N GLU A 145 -24.78 1.11 -26.53
CA GLU A 145 -25.52 2.38 -26.35
C GLU A 145 -26.64 2.20 -25.32
N PHE A 146 -26.68 3.05 -24.29
CA PHE A 146 -27.76 3.09 -23.29
C PHE A 146 -28.70 4.27 -23.57
N GLU A 147 -30.01 4.07 -23.62
CA GLU A 147 -31.01 5.17 -23.65
C GLU A 147 -31.75 5.23 -22.30
N ASN A 148 -31.87 6.41 -21.69
CA ASN A 148 -32.62 6.61 -20.44
C ASN A 148 -33.90 7.45 -20.64
N GLU A 149 -34.86 7.33 -19.72
CA GLU A 149 -36.07 8.15 -19.67
C GLU A 149 -35.73 9.64 -19.41
N LYS A 150 -36.62 10.53 -19.89
CA LYS A 150 -36.48 11.99 -19.76
C LYS A 150 -36.38 12.40 -18.28
N LEU A 151 -35.24 12.95 -17.88
CA LEU A 151 -35.07 13.53 -16.55
C LEU A 151 -35.70 14.93 -16.51
N THR A 152 -36.44 15.23 -15.44
CA THR A 152 -37.16 16.50 -15.28
C THR A 152 -36.92 17.03 -13.88
N GLN A 153 -36.63 18.33 -13.79
CA GLN A 153 -36.39 19.03 -12.54
C GLN A 153 -37.15 20.35 -12.52
N SER A 154 -38.02 20.52 -11.52
CA SER A 154 -38.88 21.70 -11.38
C SER A 154 -38.24 22.76 -10.49
N ILE A 155 -38.26 24.01 -10.94
CA ILE A 155 -37.71 25.18 -10.22
C ILE A 155 -38.79 26.25 -10.14
N SER A 156 -38.99 26.84 -8.96
CA SER A 156 -39.98 27.90 -8.74
C SER A 156 -39.33 29.29 -8.84
N ILE A 157 -39.88 30.17 -9.70
CA ILE A 157 -39.41 31.55 -9.88
C ILE A 157 -40.30 32.52 -9.11
N LYS A 158 -39.72 33.30 -8.20
CA LYS A 158 -40.40 34.34 -7.41
C LYS A 158 -40.08 35.76 -7.91
N LEU A 159 -40.99 36.69 -7.63
CA LEU A 159 -40.83 38.12 -7.92
C LEU A 159 -39.70 38.72 -7.10
N ASN A 160 -38.87 39.56 -7.74
CA ASN A 160 -37.83 40.30 -7.06
C ASN A 160 -38.43 41.57 -6.41
N SER A 161 -38.87 41.48 -5.16
CA SER A 161 -39.41 42.62 -4.42
C SER A 161 -38.28 43.51 -3.89
N ILE A 162 -38.20 44.76 -4.39
CA ILE A 162 -37.28 45.79 -3.89
C ILE A 162 -37.83 46.35 -2.58
N GLU A 163 -37.18 46.10 -1.45
CA GLU A 163 -37.37 46.90 -0.23
C GLU A 163 -36.24 47.94 -0.11
N LYS A 164 -36.66 49.20 -0.03
CA LYS A 164 -35.81 50.38 0.14
C LYS A 164 -35.32 50.49 1.58
N SER A 165 -34.06 50.90 1.71
CA SER A 165 -33.39 51.38 2.90
C SER A 165 -34.11 52.55 3.58
N ASP A 166 -34.08 52.59 4.91
CA ASP A 166 -33.99 53.86 5.64
C ASP A 166 -33.08 53.71 6.87
N SER A 167 -32.21 54.71 7.02
CA SER A 167 -31.19 54.88 8.04
C SER A 167 -31.65 55.79 9.18
N GLU A 168 -30.94 55.67 10.30
CA GLU A 168 -30.73 56.65 11.39
C GLU A 168 -31.58 56.60 12.69
N ASN A 169 -30.80 56.49 13.78
CA ASN A 169 -30.90 57.18 15.07
C ASN A 169 -32.12 56.97 15.98
N LYS A 170 -31.92 56.27 17.11
CA LYS A 170 -31.85 56.91 18.45
C LYS A 170 -31.55 55.93 19.61
N LYS A 171 -30.86 56.52 20.59
CA LYS A 171 -30.51 56.08 21.94
C LYS A 171 -31.70 55.57 22.77
N ASP A 172 -31.46 54.61 23.66
CA ASP A 172 -31.37 54.78 25.13
C ASP A 172 -31.59 53.43 25.86
N THR A 173 -30.63 53.06 26.72
CA THR A 173 -30.76 52.13 27.86
C THR A 173 -31.64 52.75 28.96
N PRO A 174 -31.99 52.06 30.08
CA PRO A 174 -32.08 50.62 30.40
C PRO A 174 -33.40 50.29 31.17
N SER A 175 -33.58 49.03 31.63
CA SER A 175 -34.06 48.66 32.99
C SER A 175 -35.04 47.47 33.06
N ASN A 176 -34.63 46.48 33.87
CA ASN A 176 -35.40 45.61 34.77
C ASN A 176 -36.91 45.84 34.89
N SER A 177 -37.70 44.76 34.93
CA SER A 177 -38.13 44.14 36.19
C SER A 177 -39.19 43.04 35.96
N GLU A 178 -38.90 41.86 36.52
CA GLU A 178 -39.77 41.01 37.35
C GLU A 178 -41.23 40.66 36.99
N ASN A 179 -41.47 39.34 37.05
CA ASN A 179 -42.57 38.63 37.74
C ASN A 179 -44.02 38.91 37.28
N LYS A 180 -44.86 37.92 36.98
CA LYS A 180 -45.16 36.70 37.77
C LYS A 180 -46.18 35.86 36.98
N ASN A 181 -46.06 34.53 37.13
CA ASN A 181 -47.11 33.51 37.23
C ASN A 181 -48.42 33.67 36.43
N ASN A 182 -48.78 32.70 35.59
CA ASN A 182 -49.49 31.49 36.04
C ASN A 182 -49.85 30.54 34.86
N THR A 183 -49.54 29.26 35.05
CA THR A 183 -50.34 28.05 34.75
C THR A 183 -51.33 28.05 33.58
N ASN A 184 -51.05 27.18 32.59
CA ASN A 184 -51.74 25.90 32.33
C ASN A 184 -51.97 25.63 30.84
N ASN A 185 -51.71 24.36 30.51
CA ASN A 185 -52.23 23.60 29.38
C ASN A 185 -51.67 23.95 28.00
N ASN A 186 -50.73 23.12 27.54
CA ASN A 186 -50.87 22.37 26.27
C ASN A 186 -49.83 21.23 26.17
N ASP A 187 -49.66 20.45 27.24
CA ASP A 187 -49.14 19.07 27.14
C ASP A 187 -50.35 18.15 27.00
N LEU A 188 -50.97 18.12 25.82
CA LEU A 188 -52.02 17.14 25.46
C LEU A 188 -52.41 17.22 23.97
N GLU A 189 -51.47 17.37 23.04
CA GLU A 189 -51.82 17.18 21.62
C GLU A 189 -50.69 16.69 20.67
N LEU A 190 -49.58 16.15 21.20
CA LEU A 190 -48.54 15.52 20.38
C LEU A 190 -48.23 14.05 20.74
N GLU A 191 -48.96 13.45 21.69
CA GLU A 191 -48.79 12.04 22.10
C GLU A 191 -49.83 11.08 21.46
N LYS A 192 -50.49 11.48 20.37
CA LYS A 192 -51.58 10.69 19.76
C LYS A 192 -51.57 10.52 18.24
N LYS A 193 -50.43 10.75 17.58
CA LYS A 193 -50.20 10.24 16.21
C LYS A 193 -48.81 9.60 16.15
N HIS A 194 -48.74 8.43 15.52
CA HIS A 194 -47.65 7.44 15.59
C HIS A 194 -47.60 6.59 16.87
N LYS A 195 -48.77 6.09 17.25
CA LYS A 195 -48.87 4.72 17.80
C LYS A 195 -49.36 3.81 16.67
N GLU A 196 -48.58 3.76 15.58
CA GLU A 196 -48.75 2.69 14.60
C GLU A 196 -47.96 1.48 15.11
N ILE A 197 -48.65 0.36 15.04
CA ILE A 197 -48.32 -0.89 15.72
C ILE A 197 -47.02 -1.41 15.11
N LEU A 198 -45.92 -1.42 15.88
CA LEU A 198 -44.76 -2.24 15.57
C LEU A 198 -45.26 -3.66 15.26
N PRO A 199 -44.94 -4.26 14.10
CA PRO A 199 -45.33 -5.63 13.84
C PRO A 199 -44.70 -6.53 14.91
N ASN A 200 -45.53 -7.23 15.67
CA ASN A 200 -45.10 -8.12 16.75
C ASN A 200 -44.16 -9.26 16.28
N ILE A 201 -43.93 -9.40 14.97
CA ILE A 201 -43.05 -10.38 14.33
C ILE A 201 -42.52 -9.74 13.04
N LEU A 202 -41.19 -9.64 12.87
CA LEU A 202 -40.57 -9.37 11.56
C LEU A 202 -41.17 -10.33 10.51
N PRO A 203 -41.43 -9.91 9.26
CA PRO A 203 -42.00 -10.78 8.25
C PRO A 203 -41.19 -12.07 8.15
N LYS A 204 -41.81 -13.20 8.54
CA LYS A 204 -41.18 -14.52 8.44
C LYS A 204 -40.97 -14.80 6.96
N THR A 205 -39.75 -15.18 6.60
CA THR A 205 -39.42 -15.80 5.31
C THR A 205 -40.53 -16.79 4.91
N GLY A 206 -41.05 -16.61 3.70
CA GLY A 206 -42.37 -17.07 3.26
C GLY A 206 -42.81 -18.46 3.74
N LYS A 207 -43.99 -18.52 4.35
CA LYS A 207 -44.68 -19.76 4.67
C LYS A 207 -45.15 -20.47 3.39
N GLY A 208 -44.65 -21.68 3.16
CA GLY A 208 -44.99 -22.57 2.04
C GLY A 208 -46.42 -23.13 2.06
N TRP A 209 -47.43 -22.29 1.86
CA TRP A 209 -48.83 -22.74 1.71
C TRP A 209 -49.23 -22.89 0.23
N ALA A 210 -48.65 -22.11 -0.69
CA ALA A 210 -48.88 -22.30 -2.13
C ALA A 210 -48.27 -23.60 -2.67
N LEU A 211 -47.12 -24.02 -2.10
CA LEU A 211 -46.42 -25.27 -2.45
C LEU A 211 -47.22 -26.52 -2.05
N LEU A 212 -47.85 -26.50 -0.87
CA LEU A 212 -48.66 -27.63 -0.38
C LEU A 212 -49.93 -27.81 -1.22
N ILE A 213 -50.59 -26.72 -1.64
CA ILE A 213 -51.81 -26.78 -2.46
C ILE A 213 -51.48 -27.31 -3.87
N SER A 214 -50.40 -26.86 -4.48
CA SER A 214 -50.00 -27.33 -5.81
C SER A 214 -49.52 -28.78 -5.79
N ILE A 215 -48.75 -29.20 -4.77
CA ILE A 215 -48.40 -30.62 -4.57
C ILE A 215 -49.67 -31.47 -4.35
N PHE A 216 -50.66 -30.97 -3.60
CA PHE A 216 -51.93 -31.68 -3.40
C PHE A 216 -52.73 -31.83 -4.69
N VAL A 217 -52.82 -30.77 -5.50
CA VAL A 217 -53.52 -30.77 -6.80
C VAL A 217 -52.84 -31.71 -7.79
N PHE A 218 -51.51 -31.70 -7.87
CA PHE A 218 -50.75 -32.61 -8.73
C PHE A 218 -50.77 -34.06 -8.24
N ALA A 219 -50.81 -34.31 -6.92
CA ALA A 219 -51.00 -35.64 -6.36
C ALA A 219 -52.40 -36.19 -6.68
N ILE A 220 -53.45 -35.37 -6.54
CA ILE A 220 -54.82 -35.75 -6.89
C ILE A 220 -54.95 -36.03 -8.40
N LEU A 221 -54.39 -35.17 -9.26
CA LEU A 221 -54.38 -35.39 -10.70
C LEU A 221 -53.59 -36.65 -11.09
N SER A 222 -52.48 -36.94 -10.41
CA SER A 222 -51.69 -38.16 -10.61
C SER A 222 -52.45 -39.42 -10.20
N ILE A 223 -53.19 -39.39 -9.09
CA ILE A 223 -54.04 -40.50 -8.62
C ILE A 223 -55.22 -40.74 -9.58
N VAL A 224 -55.83 -39.66 -10.09
CA VAL A 224 -56.94 -39.71 -11.07
C VAL A 224 -56.47 -40.25 -12.43
N PHE A 225 -55.27 -39.87 -12.90
CA PHE A 225 -54.70 -40.38 -14.15
C PHE A 225 -54.19 -41.82 -14.03
N TYR A 226 -53.65 -42.22 -12.86
CA TYR A 226 -53.23 -43.60 -12.59
C TYR A 226 -54.41 -44.58 -12.60
N HIS A 227 -55.57 -44.18 -12.05
CA HIS A 227 -56.77 -45.03 -12.05
C HIS A 227 -57.50 -45.09 -13.41
N LYS A 228 -57.33 -44.10 -14.29
CA LYS A 228 -58.00 -44.08 -15.62
C LYS A 228 -57.18 -44.67 -16.77
N SER A 229 -55.90 -44.96 -16.58
CA SER A 229 -55.01 -45.45 -17.66
C SER A 229 -54.35 -46.77 -17.29
N LYS A 230 -54.92 -47.90 -17.71
CA LYS A 230 -54.35 -49.24 -17.48
C LYS A 230 -53.11 -49.57 -18.34
N LYS A 231 -52.51 -48.59 -19.03
CA LYS A 231 -51.26 -48.75 -19.80
C LYS A 231 -50.55 -47.40 -19.92
N CYS A 232 -49.68 -47.08 -18.98
CA CYS A 232 -48.76 -45.95 -19.13
C CYS A 232 -47.32 -46.38 -18.85
N GLY A 233 -46.48 -46.33 -19.89
CA GLY A 233 -45.10 -46.79 -19.87
C GLY A 233 -44.13 -45.75 -19.30
N LYS A 234 -42.94 -46.23 -18.90
CA LYS A 234 -41.85 -45.50 -18.21
C LYS A 234 -41.54 -44.09 -18.75
N THR A 235 -41.81 -43.81 -20.01
CA THR A 235 -41.60 -42.49 -20.66
C THR A 235 -42.48 -41.38 -20.09
N MET A 236 -43.73 -41.67 -19.70
CA MET A 236 -44.62 -40.64 -19.12
C MET A 236 -44.26 -40.34 -17.66
N MET A 237 -43.75 -41.33 -16.93
CA MET A 237 -43.24 -41.15 -15.56
C MET A 237 -41.96 -40.30 -15.55
N MET A 238 -41.11 -40.44 -16.58
CA MET A 238 -39.92 -39.61 -16.78
C MET A 238 -40.27 -38.16 -17.17
N LEU A 239 -41.35 -37.95 -17.93
CA LEU A 239 -41.87 -36.60 -18.23
C LEU A 239 -42.45 -35.89 -17.01
N ILE A 240 -43.08 -36.63 -16.09
CA ILE A 240 -43.56 -36.06 -14.82
C ILE A 240 -42.39 -35.68 -13.91
N ILE A 241 -41.34 -36.51 -13.83
CA ILE A 241 -40.11 -36.20 -13.08
C ILE A 241 -39.38 -35.00 -13.70
N CYS A 242 -39.26 -34.93 -15.03
CA CYS A 242 -38.71 -33.76 -15.71
C CYS A 242 -39.61 -32.52 -15.51
N GLY A 243 -40.93 -32.65 -15.47
CA GLY A 243 -41.84 -31.55 -15.16
C GLY A 243 -41.66 -31.01 -13.73
N ILE A 244 -41.43 -31.90 -12.75
CA ILE A 244 -41.12 -31.55 -11.36
C ILE A 244 -39.76 -30.85 -11.27
N LEU A 245 -38.74 -31.33 -11.97
CA LEU A 245 -37.40 -30.71 -12.02
C LEU A 245 -37.41 -29.37 -12.78
N ILE A 246 -38.16 -29.27 -13.89
CA ILE A 246 -38.33 -28.02 -14.63
C ILE A 246 -39.11 -27.00 -13.81
N SER A 247 -40.12 -27.44 -13.04
CA SER A 247 -40.84 -26.56 -12.11
C SER A 247 -39.99 -26.08 -10.94
N GLN A 248 -38.96 -26.83 -10.53
CA GLN A 248 -37.96 -26.34 -9.57
C GLN A 248 -37.08 -25.26 -10.20
N SER A 249 -36.71 -25.37 -11.49
CA SER A 249 -35.91 -24.35 -12.17
C SER A 249 -36.69 -23.11 -12.64
N THR A 250 -37.99 -23.21 -12.92
CA THR A 250 -38.82 -22.05 -13.31
C THR A 250 -39.41 -21.29 -12.12
N VAL A 251 -39.26 -21.80 -10.89
CA VAL A 251 -39.68 -21.11 -9.65
C VAL A 251 -38.53 -20.29 -9.03
N PHE A 252 -37.28 -20.48 -9.47
CA PHE A 252 -36.17 -19.56 -9.15
C PHE A 252 -36.09 -18.32 -10.05
N ALA A 253 -36.99 -18.19 -11.04
CA ALA A 253 -37.04 -17.04 -11.95
C ALA A 253 -38.33 -16.20 -11.83
N ALA A 254 -39.15 -16.46 -10.81
CA ALA A 254 -40.41 -15.73 -10.58
C ALA A 254 -40.63 -15.38 -9.09
N SER A 255 -39.54 -15.28 -8.30
CA SER A 255 -39.57 -14.82 -6.91
C SER A 255 -38.79 -13.52 -6.68
N GLU A 256 -38.53 -12.74 -7.72
CA GLU A 256 -38.04 -11.36 -7.59
C GLU A 256 -39.14 -10.38 -8.01
N ILE A 257 -40.24 -10.35 -7.26
CA ILE A 257 -41.19 -9.23 -7.29
C ILE A 257 -41.65 -8.94 -5.86
N PHE A 258 -41.24 -7.76 -5.37
CA PHE A 258 -41.51 -7.05 -4.10
C PHE A 258 -40.67 -7.36 -2.83
N LEU A 259 -39.54 -6.65 -2.76
CA LEU A 259 -39.12 -5.69 -1.71
C LEU A 259 -39.64 -5.92 -0.29
N GLY A 260 -38.75 -6.43 0.56
CA GLY A 260 -38.83 -6.31 2.01
C GLY A 260 -38.38 -4.92 2.43
N ASP A 261 -39.34 -4.00 2.47
CA ASP A 261 -39.21 -2.72 3.13
C ASP A 261 -39.89 -2.82 4.50
N ILE A 262 -39.25 -2.28 5.54
CA ILE A 262 -39.71 -2.36 6.92
C ILE A 262 -40.77 -1.28 7.22
N ASN A 263 -40.75 -0.16 6.51
CA ASN A 263 -41.75 0.91 6.54
C ASN A 263 -42.72 0.90 5.33
N GLN A 264 -42.51 0.00 4.36
CA GLN A 264 -43.32 -0.24 3.15
C GLN A 264 -43.20 0.80 2.02
N SER A 265 -42.18 1.64 2.01
CA SER A 265 -41.92 2.62 0.93
C SER A 265 -41.35 2.03 -0.37
N SER A 266 -40.99 0.75 -0.38
CA SER A 266 -40.28 0.03 -1.45
C SER A 266 -38.86 0.55 -1.73
N VAL A 267 -38.26 1.33 -0.82
CA VAL A 267 -36.89 1.86 -0.89
C VAL A 267 -36.30 1.82 0.52
N ILE A 268 -35.17 1.14 0.73
CA ILE A 268 -34.48 1.18 2.03
C ILE A 268 -33.85 2.56 2.21
N ASP A 269 -34.34 3.33 3.19
CA ASP A 269 -33.87 4.69 3.50
C ASP A 269 -33.32 4.84 4.94
N ASP A 270 -32.94 6.06 5.32
CA ASP A 270 -32.41 6.36 6.66
C ASP A 270 -33.44 6.10 7.78
N GLU A 271 -34.74 6.16 7.46
CA GLU A 271 -35.83 5.86 8.37
C GLU A 271 -35.93 4.34 8.59
N ASP A 272 -35.79 3.53 7.54
CA ASP A 272 -35.67 2.06 7.64
C ASP A 272 -34.46 1.62 8.44
N ILE A 273 -33.31 2.28 8.24
CA ILE A 273 -32.11 2.06 9.05
C ILE A 273 -32.38 2.40 10.51
N GLY A 274 -33.09 3.49 10.79
CA GLY A 274 -33.52 3.87 12.14
C GLY A 274 -34.41 2.82 12.81
N ILE A 275 -35.42 2.31 12.09
CA ILE A 275 -36.34 1.27 12.59
C ILE A 275 -35.60 -0.06 12.82
N MET A 276 -34.69 -0.46 11.93
CA MET A 276 -33.84 -1.64 12.12
C MET A 276 -32.94 -1.52 13.34
N GLN A 277 -32.32 -0.35 13.54
CA GLN A 277 -31.50 -0.08 14.71
C GLN A 277 -32.32 -0.20 16.00
N GLU A 278 -33.52 0.38 16.06
CA GLU A 278 -34.39 0.32 17.24
C GLU A 278 -34.87 -1.11 17.55
N TYR A 279 -35.13 -1.93 16.53
CA TYR A 279 -35.51 -3.32 16.68
C TYR A 279 -34.35 -4.20 17.15
N LEU A 280 -33.15 -4.02 16.57
CA LEU A 280 -31.94 -4.78 16.91
C LEU A 280 -31.37 -4.43 18.29
N ILE A 281 -31.55 -3.19 18.75
CA ILE A 281 -31.16 -2.74 20.10
C ILE A 281 -32.02 -3.37 21.19
N ASN A 282 -33.30 -3.65 20.91
CA ASN A 282 -34.23 -4.25 21.86
C ASN A 282 -34.12 -5.78 22.00
N LEU A 283 -33.30 -6.44 21.17
CA LEU A 283 -32.90 -7.83 21.37
C LEU A 283 -31.90 -7.91 22.53
N LYS A 284 -32.44 -7.97 23.76
CA LYS A 284 -31.68 -8.06 25.00
C LYS A 284 -30.83 -9.32 25.17
N ASP A 285 -30.95 -10.31 24.28
CA ASP A 285 -30.33 -11.63 24.40
C ASP A 285 -29.51 -12.04 23.16
N VAL A 286 -28.50 -11.25 22.78
CA VAL A 286 -27.39 -11.78 21.96
C VAL A 286 -26.30 -12.22 22.92
N SER A 287 -26.36 -13.49 23.34
CA SER A 287 -25.54 -14.05 24.43
C SER A 287 -24.30 -14.82 23.98
N SER A 288 -24.02 -14.93 22.68
CA SER A 288 -22.85 -15.66 22.18
C SER A 288 -21.96 -14.79 21.29
N LEU A 289 -20.76 -14.49 21.80
CA LEU A 289 -19.67 -13.77 21.14
C LEU A 289 -18.94 -14.60 20.04
N GLU A 290 -19.41 -15.81 19.72
CA GLU A 290 -18.65 -16.80 18.93
C GLU A 290 -18.96 -16.85 17.42
N GLN A 291 -19.78 -15.96 16.85
CA GLN A 291 -20.15 -16.04 15.42
C GLN A 291 -20.23 -14.69 14.71
N ALA A 292 -19.27 -13.80 14.98
CA ALA A 292 -19.08 -12.61 14.17
C ALA A 292 -17.85 -12.80 13.30
N ASP A 293 -18.07 -12.94 12.00
CA ASP A 293 -17.04 -13.25 11.02
C ASP A 293 -17.10 -12.22 9.90
N MET A 294 -16.66 -11.00 10.22
CA MET A 294 -16.68 -9.89 9.27
C MET A 294 -15.71 -10.08 8.10
N ASN A 295 -14.82 -11.09 8.12
CA ASN A 295 -13.65 -11.13 7.24
C ASN A 295 -13.37 -12.48 6.53
N SER A 296 -14.01 -13.60 6.89
CA SER A 296 -13.63 -14.90 6.30
C SER A 296 -14.47 -15.32 5.10
N ASP A 297 -15.73 -14.90 4.99
CA ASP A 297 -16.66 -15.48 4.00
C ASP A 297 -17.16 -14.50 2.93
N SER A 298 -16.70 -13.24 2.97
CA SER A 298 -17.11 -12.15 2.07
C SER A 298 -18.62 -11.85 2.10
N LYS A 299 -19.32 -12.19 3.19
CA LYS A 299 -20.73 -11.90 3.41
C LYS A 299 -20.93 -11.15 4.72
N LEU A 300 -21.97 -10.31 4.78
CA LEU A 300 -22.33 -9.55 5.98
C LEU A 300 -23.60 -10.15 6.58
N SER A 301 -23.54 -10.73 7.78
CA SER A 301 -24.72 -11.26 8.47
C SER A 301 -25.45 -10.19 9.30
N ILE A 302 -26.70 -10.48 9.69
CA ILE A 302 -27.46 -9.62 10.63
C ILE A 302 -26.77 -9.54 12.00
N ILE A 303 -26.06 -10.60 12.41
CA ILE A 303 -25.27 -10.61 13.65
C ILE A 303 -24.10 -9.65 13.52
N ASP A 304 -23.36 -9.72 12.40
CA ASP A 304 -22.26 -8.79 12.08
C ASP A 304 -22.74 -7.35 12.04
N LEU A 305 -23.89 -7.09 11.39
CA LEU A 305 -24.50 -5.77 11.30
C LEU A 305 -24.94 -5.24 12.68
N SER A 306 -25.54 -6.09 13.52
CA SER A 306 -25.95 -5.71 14.88
C SER A 306 -24.75 -5.40 15.79
N LEU A 307 -23.64 -6.12 15.61
CA LEU A 307 -22.38 -5.87 16.31
C LEU A 307 -21.70 -4.62 15.78
N LEU A 308 -21.72 -4.37 14.47
CA LEU A 308 -21.27 -3.13 13.85
C LEU A 308 -22.02 -1.93 14.41
N ILE A 309 -23.35 -2.00 14.52
CA ILE A 309 -24.19 -0.92 15.08
C ILE A 309 -23.91 -0.72 16.59
N LYS A 310 -23.77 -1.79 17.39
CA LYS A 310 -23.38 -1.68 18.80
C LYS A 310 -21.97 -1.09 18.96
N GLN A 311 -21.01 -1.53 18.16
CA GLN A 311 -19.64 -1.01 18.15
C GLN A 311 -19.57 0.45 17.66
N GLN A 312 -20.45 0.86 16.75
CA GLN A 312 -20.55 2.24 16.26
C GLN A 312 -21.08 3.19 17.34
N LYS A 313 -21.95 2.73 18.25
CA LYS A 313 -22.43 3.52 19.39
C LYS A 313 -21.42 3.62 20.54
N GLU A 314 -20.49 2.68 20.65
CA GLU A 314 -19.46 2.66 21.71
C GLU A 314 -18.11 3.27 21.29
N CYS A 315 -17.94 3.66 20.03
CA CYS A 315 -16.69 4.18 19.48
C CYS A 315 -16.76 5.70 19.21
N PRO A 316 -16.04 6.55 19.95
CA PRO A 316 -16.04 8.00 19.72
C PRO A 316 -15.23 8.44 18.49
N TYR A 317 -14.36 7.58 17.94
CA TYR A 317 -13.52 7.91 16.78
C TYR A 317 -13.68 6.89 15.65
N ASP A 318 -14.30 7.36 14.57
CA ASP A 318 -14.12 6.99 13.17
C ASP A 318 -13.38 5.67 12.85
N LYS A 319 -14.10 4.54 12.98
CA LYS A 319 -13.60 3.19 12.71
C LYS A 319 -13.02 2.99 11.30
N ASN A 320 -13.39 3.77 10.29
CA ASN A 320 -12.92 3.56 8.91
C ASN A 320 -12.12 4.75 8.35
N ASN A 321 -11.69 5.68 9.22
CA ASN A 321 -11.12 6.96 8.78
C ASN A 321 -12.03 7.68 7.75
N VAL A 322 -13.35 7.55 7.89
CA VAL A 322 -14.40 8.14 7.04
C VAL A 322 -14.25 9.66 6.94
N THR A 323 -13.77 10.29 8.01
CA THR A 323 -13.48 11.73 8.08
C THR A 323 -12.14 12.11 7.44
N ASN A 324 -11.34 11.12 7.02
CA ASN A 324 -10.07 11.30 6.33
C ASN A 324 -9.03 12.12 7.13
N ILE A 325 -9.15 12.14 8.46
CA ILE A 325 -8.26 12.90 9.34
C ILE A 325 -6.90 12.22 9.58
N THR A 326 -6.87 10.89 9.56
CA THR A 326 -5.64 10.11 9.72
C THR A 326 -4.94 10.05 8.36
N SER A 327 -3.67 10.44 8.29
CA SER A 327 -2.88 10.44 7.06
C SER A 327 -1.42 10.11 7.37
N TRP A 328 -0.79 9.34 6.49
CA TRP A 328 0.62 9.00 6.56
C TRP A 328 1.50 10.12 5.98
N SER A 329 2.58 10.45 6.67
CA SER A 329 3.61 11.35 6.16
C SER A 329 5.00 10.71 6.31
N ALA A 330 5.87 10.94 5.34
CA ALA A 330 7.24 10.43 5.39
C ALA A 330 8.11 11.37 6.23
N VAL A 331 9.09 10.82 6.95
CA VAL A 331 10.05 11.59 7.75
C VAL A 331 11.39 11.62 7.03
N PRO A 332 11.79 12.75 6.42
CA PRO A 332 13.00 12.80 5.62
C PRO A 332 14.27 12.82 6.46
N MET A 333 15.24 11.99 6.10
CA MET A 333 16.58 12.02 6.69
C MET A 333 17.43 13.05 5.96
N VAL A 334 17.32 14.30 6.43
CA VAL A 334 17.93 15.45 5.78
C VAL A 334 18.40 16.48 6.80
N SER A 335 19.53 17.14 6.53
CA SER A 335 19.99 18.26 7.34
C SER A 335 19.38 19.59 6.89
N LYS A 336 19.41 20.58 7.78
CA LYS A 336 18.96 21.95 7.47
C LYS A 336 19.73 22.58 6.31
N GLU A 337 21.01 22.26 6.16
CA GLU A 337 21.88 22.73 5.08
C GLU A 337 21.54 22.05 3.75
N LEU A 338 21.25 20.74 3.76
CA LEU A 338 20.88 20.00 2.55
C LEU A 338 19.55 20.48 1.97
N LEU A 339 18.56 20.81 2.82
CA LEU A 339 17.28 21.37 2.38
C LEU A 339 17.40 22.71 1.63
N GLN A 340 18.53 23.42 1.77
CA GLN A 340 18.79 24.68 1.07
C GLN A 340 19.43 24.45 -0.31
N LYS A 341 19.85 23.23 -0.63
CA LYS A 341 20.50 22.92 -1.91
C LYS A 341 19.48 22.66 -3.00
N GLN A 342 19.81 23.13 -4.21
CA GLN A 342 18.98 22.91 -5.38
C GLN A 342 18.90 21.42 -5.72
N GLY A 343 17.69 20.93 -6.02
CA GLY A 343 17.46 19.54 -6.41
C GLY A 343 17.32 18.56 -5.24
N VAL A 344 17.26 19.05 -3.99
CA VAL A 344 16.88 18.25 -2.82
C VAL A 344 15.39 18.48 -2.54
N THR A 345 14.55 17.49 -2.83
CA THR A 345 13.08 17.53 -2.60
C THR A 345 12.63 16.62 -1.46
N THR A 346 13.50 15.70 -1.01
CA THR A 346 13.34 14.78 0.12
C THR A 346 12.13 13.82 0.08
N GLY A 347 12.29 12.70 0.76
CA GLY A 347 11.25 11.72 1.12
C GLY A 347 11.73 10.97 2.36
N GLY A 348 10.96 10.08 2.96
CA GLY A 348 11.34 9.34 4.18
C GLY A 348 11.37 7.82 4.01
N GLU A 349 11.07 7.36 2.80
CA GLU A 349 11.02 5.96 2.42
C GLU A 349 12.43 5.38 2.49
N GLY A 350 12.57 4.27 3.21
CA GLY A 350 13.84 3.56 3.37
C GLY A 350 14.02 2.49 2.32
N CYS A 351 15.25 2.07 2.12
CA CYS A 351 15.59 0.96 1.23
C CYS A 351 16.79 0.22 1.79
N GLN A 352 17.03 -0.99 1.29
CA GLN A 352 18.28 -1.69 1.54
C GLN A 352 18.77 -2.35 0.24
N TRP A 353 20.08 -2.27 0.06
CA TRP A 353 20.89 -2.91 -0.97
C TRP A 353 20.21 -3.02 -2.36
N PRO A 354 20.31 -1.97 -3.18
CA PRO A 354 19.95 -2.04 -4.59
C PRO A 354 20.63 -3.18 -5.34
N ILE A 355 19.84 -3.89 -6.13
CA ILE A 355 20.30 -5.04 -6.91
C ILE A 355 19.74 -5.08 -8.34
N GLY A 356 18.72 -4.29 -8.66
CA GLY A 356 18.13 -4.24 -10.00
C GLY A 356 17.88 -2.80 -10.46
N MET A 357 18.07 -2.54 -11.76
CA MET A 357 17.77 -1.24 -12.36
C MET A 357 17.35 -1.39 -13.83
N ALA A 358 16.41 -0.56 -14.28
CA ALA A 358 16.07 -0.42 -15.70
C ALA A 358 15.65 1.02 -16.03
N ILE A 359 15.80 1.40 -17.30
CA ILE A 359 15.36 2.69 -17.85
C ILE A 359 14.61 2.48 -19.17
N SER A 360 13.55 3.24 -19.39
CA SER A 360 12.82 3.26 -20.65
C SER A 360 13.60 3.97 -21.78
N LYS A 361 13.25 3.69 -23.03
CA LYS A 361 13.90 4.29 -24.19
C LYS A 361 13.75 5.81 -24.30
N ASP A 362 12.68 6.36 -23.76
CA ASP A 362 12.47 7.81 -23.70
C ASP A 362 13.18 8.47 -22.50
N GLY A 363 13.83 7.67 -21.64
CA GLY A 363 14.60 8.12 -20.49
C GLY A 363 13.78 8.62 -19.31
N LYS A 364 12.45 8.48 -19.34
CA LYS A 364 11.55 9.00 -18.32
C LYS A 364 11.31 8.02 -17.18
N LEU A 365 10.95 6.78 -17.51
CA LEU A 365 10.67 5.74 -16.54
C LEU A 365 11.96 5.06 -16.11
N LEU A 366 12.28 5.14 -14.82
CA LEU A 366 13.30 4.32 -14.18
C LEU A 366 12.66 3.42 -13.13
N LEU A 367 13.18 2.19 -13.04
CA LEU A 367 12.84 1.23 -12.01
C LEU A 367 14.09 0.84 -11.24
N TYR A 368 13.90 0.63 -9.95
CA TYR A 368 14.93 0.37 -8.98
C TYR A 368 14.46 -0.75 -8.05
N GLY A 369 15.20 -1.85 -8.01
CA GLY A 369 14.87 -3.04 -7.23
C GLY A 369 15.86 -3.25 -6.10
N THR A 370 15.33 -3.62 -4.94
CA THR A 370 16.09 -3.85 -3.69
C THR A 370 16.16 -5.32 -3.34
N ASP A 371 17.10 -5.71 -2.46
CA ASP A 371 17.14 -7.06 -1.92
C ASP A 371 15.98 -7.31 -0.94
N VAL A 372 15.62 -6.29 -0.17
CA VAL A 372 14.41 -6.17 0.66
C VAL A 372 13.90 -4.73 0.62
N GLY A 373 12.61 -4.55 0.36
CA GLY A 373 12.00 -3.21 0.20
C GLY A 373 11.15 -3.06 -1.07
N GLY A 374 11.14 -4.09 -1.93
CA GLY A 374 10.40 -4.11 -3.17
C GLY A 374 11.03 -3.22 -4.25
N VAL A 375 10.19 -2.46 -4.93
CA VAL A 375 10.54 -1.64 -6.11
C VAL A 375 10.32 -0.16 -5.81
N TYR A 376 11.20 0.66 -6.37
CA TYR A 376 11.05 2.10 -6.50
C TYR A 376 10.96 2.49 -7.97
N ARG A 377 10.18 3.54 -8.23
CA ARG A 377 9.91 4.04 -9.58
C ARG A 377 10.14 5.55 -9.65
N SER A 378 10.62 6.01 -10.79
CA SER A 378 10.67 7.42 -11.17
C SER A 378 10.09 7.60 -12.56
N GLU A 379 9.28 8.65 -12.76
CA GLU A 379 8.70 9.02 -14.07
C GLU A 379 9.36 10.27 -14.68
N ASP A 380 10.31 10.88 -13.99
CA ASP A 380 10.93 12.16 -14.34
C ASP A 380 12.44 12.04 -14.62
N GLY A 381 12.90 10.84 -14.98
CA GLY A 381 14.31 10.59 -15.28
C GLY A 381 15.17 10.54 -14.03
N GLY A 382 14.66 9.98 -12.93
CA GLY A 382 15.41 9.73 -11.70
C GLY A 382 15.55 10.94 -10.79
N GLN A 383 14.78 12.02 -11.00
CA GLN A 383 14.82 13.22 -10.15
C GLN A 383 14.03 13.02 -8.86
N ASN A 384 12.89 12.33 -8.93
CA ASN A 384 12.08 11.90 -7.79
C ASN A 384 11.73 10.42 -7.91
N TRP A 385 11.77 9.74 -6.77
CA TRP A 385 11.47 8.32 -6.64
C TRP A 385 10.31 8.09 -5.67
N GLU A 386 9.51 7.07 -5.93
CA GLU A 386 8.40 6.62 -5.09
C GLU A 386 8.37 5.09 -5.00
N GLN A 387 7.75 4.55 -3.95
CA GLN A 387 7.54 3.11 -3.82
C GLN A 387 6.54 2.60 -4.88
N SER A 388 6.84 1.44 -5.44
CA SER A 388 6.18 0.82 -6.60
C SER A 388 5.79 -0.62 -6.25
N ASN A 389 5.04 -0.78 -5.15
CA ASN A 389 4.85 -2.09 -4.52
C ASN A 389 3.41 -2.63 -4.58
N ALA A 390 2.47 -1.92 -5.20
CA ALA A 390 1.08 -2.39 -5.28
C ALA A 390 1.00 -3.73 -6.02
N GLY A 391 0.39 -4.75 -5.41
CA GLY A 391 0.26 -6.10 -6.00
C GLY A 391 1.55 -6.95 -6.01
N LEU A 392 2.69 -6.37 -5.64
CA LEU A 392 3.94 -7.12 -5.44
C LEU A 392 3.80 -7.99 -4.18
N GLN A 393 4.30 -9.22 -4.21
CA GLN A 393 4.31 -10.13 -3.06
C GLN A 393 5.73 -10.51 -2.61
N SER A 394 6.69 -10.40 -3.54
CA SER A 394 8.11 -10.64 -3.28
C SER A 394 8.71 -9.48 -2.48
N ARG A 395 9.66 -9.78 -1.59
CA ARG A 395 10.30 -8.75 -0.77
C ARG A 395 11.34 -7.93 -1.51
N GLY A 396 11.94 -8.52 -2.55
CA GLY A 396 12.98 -7.88 -3.36
C GLY A 396 12.77 -8.18 -4.83
N VAL A 397 13.41 -7.37 -5.68
CA VAL A 397 13.35 -7.53 -7.13
C VAL A 397 14.75 -7.32 -7.70
N GLY A 398 15.29 -8.36 -8.34
CA GLY A 398 16.68 -8.39 -8.80
C GLY A 398 16.88 -7.95 -10.25
N ALA A 399 15.88 -8.12 -11.11
CA ALA A 399 16.00 -7.81 -12.52
C ALA A 399 14.67 -7.32 -13.11
N PHE A 400 14.78 -6.44 -14.10
CA PHE A 400 13.66 -5.86 -14.83
C PHE A 400 13.94 -5.89 -16.32
N SER A 401 12.88 -5.97 -17.13
CA SER A 401 12.91 -5.53 -18.52
C SER A 401 11.68 -4.69 -18.78
N ILE A 402 11.91 -3.43 -19.16
CA ILE A 402 10.86 -2.53 -19.65
C ILE A 402 10.71 -2.79 -21.15
N ASP A 403 9.47 -2.90 -21.63
CA ASP A 403 9.20 -3.04 -23.06
C ASP A 403 9.73 -1.80 -23.82
N PRO A 404 10.63 -2.00 -24.80
CA PRO A 404 11.29 -0.91 -25.51
C PRO A 404 10.36 -0.06 -26.39
N LYS A 405 9.15 -0.54 -26.70
CA LYS A 405 8.16 0.16 -27.53
C LYS A 405 6.98 0.69 -26.73
N ASN A 406 6.70 0.11 -25.57
CA ASN A 406 5.63 0.57 -24.68
C ASN A 406 6.04 0.44 -23.20
N PRO A 407 6.56 1.51 -22.59
CA PRO A 407 7.05 1.48 -21.20
C PRO A 407 6.02 1.11 -20.14
N SER A 408 4.72 1.06 -20.47
CA SER A 408 3.70 0.55 -19.55
C SER A 408 3.87 -0.93 -19.25
N TYR A 409 4.48 -1.70 -20.15
CA TYR A 409 4.71 -3.13 -19.93
C TYR A 409 6.10 -3.40 -19.40
N VAL A 410 6.15 -4.06 -18.24
CA VAL A 410 7.40 -4.40 -17.55
C VAL A 410 7.32 -5.84 -17.05
N VAL A 411 8.38 -6.61 -17.23
CA VAL A 411 8.57 -7.89 -16.54
C VAL A 411 9.66 -7.76 -15.50
N ALA A 412 9.48 -8.41 -14.36
CA ALA A 412 10.39 -8.36 -13.23
C ALA A 412 10.61 -9.73 -12.60
N VAL A 413 11.78 -9.90 -11.97
CA VAL A 413 12.16 -11.11 -11.25
C VAL A 413 12.17 -10.82 -9.75
N GLY A 414 11.12 -11.26 -9.05
CA GLY A 414 11.02 -11.21 -7.60
C GLY A 414 11.92 -12.25 -6.94
N ILE A 415 12.71 -11.82 -5.96
CA ILE A 415 13.76 -12.62 -5.33
C ILE A 415 13.86 -12.32 -3.82
N ASN A 416 14.55 -13.21 -3.11
CA ASN A 416 14.96 -12.98 -1.73
C ASN A 416 16.19 -13.86 -1.36
N SER A 417 16.65 -13.76 -0.11
CA SER A 417 17.64 -14.64 0.53
C SER A 417 17.09 -16.03 0.86
N SER A 418 15.77 -16.14 0.97
CA SER A 418 15.05 -17.37 1.25
C SER A 418 14.14 -17.77 0.07
N PRO A 419 13.87 -19.07 -0.11
CA PRO A 419 13.11 -19.59 -1.24
C PRO A 419 11.61 -19.45 -0.94
N PHE A 420 11.08 -18.24 -1.05
CA PHE A 420 9.67 -17.99 -0.78
C PHE A 420 8.80 -18.34 -1.99
N ASN A 421 7.56 -18.78 -1.73
CA ASN A 421 6.55 -19.00 -2.78
C ASN A 421 6.05 -17.70 -3.44
N THR A 422 6.54 -16.55 -2.97
CA THR A 422 6.38 -15.23 -3.61
C THR A 422 7.57 -14.83 -4.48
N ASN A 423 8.60 -15.67 -4.61
CA ASN A 423 9.67 -15.43 -5.58
C ASN A 423 9.24 -15.94 -6.97
N GLY A 424 9.84 -15.38 -8.01
CA GLY A 424 9.55 -15.73 -9.40
C GLY A 424 9.26 -14.51 -10.26
N LEU A 425 8.33 -14.63 -11.22
CA LEU A 425 8.09 -13.59 -12.22
C LEU A 425 6.85 -12.77 -11.95
N TYR A 426 6.99 -11.48 -12.21
CA TYR A 426 5.94 -10.49 -12.14
C TYR A 426 5.81 -9.75 -13.48
N ILE A 427 4.62 -9.24 -13.75
CA ILE A 427 4.34 -8.32 -14.84
C ILE A 427 3.65 -7.07 -14.32
N SER A 428 3.97 -5.93 -14.91
CA SER A 428 3.22 -4.69 -14.78
C SER A 428 2.71 -4.26 -16.16
N GLU A 429 1.52 -3.67 -16.18
CA GLU A 429 0.84 -3.18 -17.39
C GLU A 429 0.60 -1.66 -17.34
N ASP A 430 1.13 -1.00 -16.30
CA ASP A 430 0.93 0.42 -15.98
C ASP A 430 2.25 1.14 -15.67
N GLY A 431 3.37 0.59 -16.17
CA GLY A 431 4.70 1.19 -16.05
C GLY A 431 5.31 1.03 -14.67
N GLY A 432 4.97 -0.05 -13.97
CA GLY A 432 5.43 -0.34 -12.61
C GLY A 432 4.60 0.32 -11.52
N LYS A 433 3.38 0.81 -11.77
CA LYS A 433 2.52 1.32 -10.68
C LYS A 433 1.93 0.16 -9.88
N SER A 434 1.60 -0.94 -10.54
CA SER A 434 1.17 -2.19 -9.93
C SER A 434 1.78 -3.42 -10.60
N TRP A 435 1.81 -4.52 -9.86
CA TRP A 435 2.42 -5.79 -10.25
C TRP A 435 1.44 -6.95 -10.12
N LYS A 436 1.52 -7.88 -11.06
CA LYS A 436 0.80 -9.15 -11.05
C LYS A 436 1.80 -10.30 -11.05
N PHE A 437 1.64 -11.21 -10.10
CA PHE A 437 2.45 -12.42 -10.04
C PHE A 437 2.04 -13.40 -11.16
N THR A 438 2.99 -13.80 -12.00
CA THR A 438 2.71 -14.66 -13.18
C THR A 438 3.28 -16.05 -13.06
N LYS A 439 4.41 -16.23 -12.38
CA LYS A 439 5.04 -17.54 -12.21
C LYS A 439 5.77 -17.62 -10.88
N MET A 440 5.37 -18.57 -10.04
CA MET A 440 6.11 -18.93 -8.83
C MET A 440 7.34 -19.76 -9.17
N MET A 441 8.48 -19.39 -8.57
CA MET A 441 9.71 -20.19 -8.54
C MET A 441 10.45 -19.93 -7.23
N LEU A 442 10.98 -20.98 -6.62
CA LEU A 442 11.74 -20.91 -5.36
C LEU A 442 13.16 -20.35 -5.54
N VAL A 443 13.32 -19.39 -6.45
CA VAL A 443 14.59 -18.77 -6.82
C VAL A 443 15.11 -17.88 -5.69
N LYS A 444 16.33 -18.14 -5.24
CA LYS A 444 17.10 -17.20 -4.40
C LYS A 444 17.96 -16.27 -5.27
N GLY A 445 18.06 -15.00 -4.88
CA GLY A 445 18.75 -14.01 -5.70
C GLY A 445 19.04 -12.66 -5.03
N HIS A 446 18.98 -12.54 -3.70
CA HIS A 446 19.22 -11.27 -2.97
C HIS A 446 20.59 -10.59 -3.20
N ARG A 447 21.52 -11.23 -3.93
CA ARG A 447 22.81 -10.67 -4.36
C ARG A 447 23.04 -10.79 -5.86
N ASP A 448 22.00 -11.21 -6.59
CA ASP A 448 22.05 -11.35 -8.02
C ASP A 448 21.82 -10.00 -8.69
N VAL A 449 22.86 -9.51 -9.35
CA VAL A 449 22.88 -8.21 -10.03
C VAL A 449 22.94 -8.36 -11.55
N ARG A 450 22.57 -9.54 -12.08
CA ARG A 450 22.55 -9.80 -13.51
C ARG A 450 21.33 -9.15 -14.15
N GLU A 451 21.50 -8.61 -15.35
CA GLU A 451 20.37 -8.35 -16.25
C GLU A 451 19.88 -9.69 -16.85
N ALA A 452 19.18 -10.45 -16.00
CA ALA A 452 18.79 -11.83 -16.27
C ALA A 452 17.51 -11.95 -17.12
N ILE A 453 16.81 -10.85 -17.39
CA ILE A 453 15.55 -10.82 -18.15
C ILE A 453 15.59 -9.73 -19.23
N ALA A 454 15.07 -10.00 -20.43
CA ALA A 454 15.06 -9.04 -21.54
C ALA A 454 13.90 -9.27 -22.52
N TYR A 455 13.22 -8.19 -22.91
CA TYR A 455 12.27 -8.15 -24.03
C TYR A 455 12.98 -8.15 -25.39
N ASP A 456 12.41 -8.86 -26.36
CA ASP A 456 12.82 -8.83 -27.77
C ASP A 456 12.05 -7.72 -28.52
N GLU A 457 12.72 -6.60 -28.81
CA GLU A 457 12.13 -5.49 -29.56
C GLU A 457 11.64 -5.87 -30.96
N SER A 458 12.28 -6.86 -31.61
CA SER A 458 11.89 -7.32 -32.95
C SER A 458 10.56 -8.07 -32.94
N SER A 459 10.08 -8.45 -31.74
CA SER A 459 8.79 -9.12 -31.53
C SER A 459 7.62 -8.17 -31.30
N TYR A 460 7.81 -6.86 -31.53
CA TYR A 460 6.75 -5.86 -31.36
C TYR A 460 5.52 -6.18 -32.22
N ASN A 461 4.38 -6.28 -31.56
CA ASN A 461 3.09 -6.48 -32.18
C ASN A 461 2.31 -5.15 -32.15
N GLN A 462 2.00 -4.63 -33.34
CA GLN A 462 1.29 -3.35 -33.51
C GLN A 462 -0.13 -3.38 -32.93
N GLU A 463 -0.86 -4.50 -33.08
CA GLU A 463 -2.25 -4.63 -32.60
C GLU A 463 -2.32 -4.68 -31.07
N LYS A 464 -1.32 -5.30 -30.44
CA LYS A 464 -1.20 -5.39 -28.97
C LYS A 464 -0.44 -4.22 -28.36
N ASN A 465 0.17 -3.37 -29.19
CA ASN A 465 1.00 -2.23 -28.78
C ASN A 465 2.09 -2.63 -27.76
N ARG A 466 2.77 -3.77 -27.99
CA ARG A 466 3.82 -4.31 -27.10
C ARG A 466 4.65 -5.41 -27.76
N CYS A 467 5.81 -5.68 -27.20
CA CYS A 467 6.66 -6.82 -27.52
C CYS A 467 6.06 -8.11 -26.94
N MET A 468 6.03 -9.16 -27.76
CA MET A 468 5.40 -10.44 -27.40
C MET A 468 6.40 -11.45 -26.85
N VAL A 469 7.69 -11.30 -27.13
CA VAL A 469 8.73 -12.23 -26.72
C VAL A 469 9.66 -11.59 -25.69
N ALA A 470 9.97 -12.34 -24.63
CA ALA A 470 11.01 -12.03 -23.67
C ALA A 470 11.68 -13.31 -23.19
N TYR A 471 12.87 -13.18 -22.64
CA TYR A 471 13.67 -14.30 -22.12
C TYR A 471 14.10 -14.02 -20.69
N TRP A 472 14.22 -15.06 -19.88
CA TRP A 472 14.68 -15.00 -18.50
C TRP A 472 15.62 -16.16 -18.17
N SER A 473 16.78 -15.89 -17.59
CA SER A 473 17.74 -16.90 -17.12
C SER A 473 17.67 -17.02 -15.61
N THR A 474 17.37 -18.21 -15.09
CA THR A 474 17.23 -18.43 -13.64
C THR A 474 18.58 -18.25 -12.92
N ALA A 475 18.55 -17.83 -11.65
CA ALA A 475 19.70 -18.00 -10.75
C ALA A 475 19.74 -19.45 -10.28
N TYR A 476 20.90 -20.09 -10.34
CA TYR A 476 21.04 -21.50 -9.93
C TYR A 476 22.40 -21.80 -9.30
N GLU A 477 23.50 -21.62 -10.02
CA GLU A 477 24.84 -22.00 -9.56
C GLU A 477 25.50 -20.92 -8.67
N THR A 478 25.08 -19.67 -8.80
CA THR A 478 25.71 -18.54 -8.09
C THR A 478 25.33 -18.44 -6.62
N GLU A 479 24.25 -19.11 -6.19
CA GLU A 479 23.70 -19.11 -4.84
C GLU A 479 23.13 -20.51 -4.56
N ASP A 480 23.18 -21.02 -3.32
CA ASP A 480 22.53 -22.29 -2.96
C ASP A 480 21.01 -22.19 -3.20
N ASN A 481 20.54 -22.69 -4.35
CA ASN A 481 19.16 -22.52 -4.80
C ASN A 481 18.29 -23.76 -4.54
N TYR A 482 16.97 -23.56 -4.60
CA TYR A 482 15.95 -24.58 -4.29
C TYR A 482 15.18 -25.00 -5.54
N LEU A 483 15.64 -24.57 -6.72
CA LEU A 483 15.09 -25.00 -7.99
C LEU A 483 15.45 -26.46 -8.23
N GLU A 484 14.49 -27.22 -8.75
CA GLU A 484 14.76 -28.55 -9.27
C GLU A 484 15.65 -28.46 -10.52
N GLU A 485 16.36 -29.56 -10.86
CA GLU A 485 17.16 -29.64 -12.09
C GLU A 485 16.31 -29.39 -13.36
N SER A 486 15.01 -29.70 -13.33
CA SER A 486 14.06 -29.41 -14.41
C SER A 486 13.53 -27.97 -14.43
N GLU A 487 13.92 -27.14 -13.47
CA GLU A 487 13.48 -25.75 -13.33
C GLU A 487 14.61 -24.74 -13.61
N LYS A 488 15.86 -25.19 -13.66
CA LYS A 488 16.98 -24.31 -14.01
C LYS A 488 17.07 -24.10 -15.51
N GLY A 489 17.43 -22.89 -15.92
CA GLY A 489 17.80 -22.60 -17.31
C GLY A 489 17.26 -21.28 -17.85
N LEU A 490 17.09 -21.24 -19.17
CA LEU A 490 16.54 -20.13 -19.93
C LEU A 490 15.06 -20.38 -20.24
N TYR A 491 14.23 -19.46 -19.78
CA TYR A 491 12.80 -19.39 -20.07
C TYR A 491 12.51 -18.38 -21.18
N LYS A 492 11.44 -18.64 -21.92
CA LYS A 492 10.90 -17.79 -22.99
C LYS A 492 9.41 -17.59 -22.81
N THR A 493 8.94 -16.37 -23.02
CA THR A 493 7.52 -16.05 -23.21
C THR A 493 7.26 -15.70 -24.68
N THR A 494 6.04 -15.95 -25.15
CA THR A 494 5.56 -15.53 -26.48
C THR A 494 4.23 -14.78 -26.41
N ASP A 495 3.74 -14.50 -25.20
CA ASP A 495 2.50 -13.76 -24.95
C ASP A 495 2.76 -12.41 -24.24
N GLY A 496 4.01 -11.97 -24.21
CA GLY A 496 4.42 -10.69 -23.64
C GLY A 496 4.78 -10.74 -22.15
N GLY A 497 4.84 -11.92 -21.53
CA GLY A 497 5.28 -12.10 -20.14
C GLY A 497 4.27 -12.74 -19.20
N TYR A 498 3.11 -13.20 -19.70
CA TYR A 498 2.10 -13.87 -18.88
C TYR A 498 2.43 -15.35 -18.66
N THR A 499 2.91 -16.04 -19.69
CA THR A 499 3.33 -17.45 -19.59
C THR A 499 4.78 -17.63 -20.03
N TRP A 500 5.47 -18.53 -19.35
CA TRP A 500 6.92 -18.75 -19.50
C TRP A 500 7.23 -20.24 -19.57
N ASN A 501 7.94 -20.63 -20.63
CA ASN A 501 8.33 -22.01 -20.89
C ASN A 501 9.85 -22.13 -20.87
N LEU A 502 10.35 -23.19 -20.24
CA LEU A 502 11.77 -23.52 -20.25
C LEU A 502 12.15 -23.96 -21.68
N VAL A 503 13.14 -23.30 -22.28
CA VAL A 503 13.60 -23.59 -23.65
C VAL A 503 15.03 -24.13 -23.68
N ASN A 504 15.80 -23.99 -22.60
CA ASN A 504 17.13 -24.55 -22.48
C ASN A 504 17.52 -24.74 -21.01
N ASN A 505 17.94 -25.94 -20.60
CA ASN A 505 18.23 -26.25 -19.19
C ASN A 505 19.68 -25.94 -18.77
N ASP A 506 20.56 -25.65 -19.73
CA ASP A 506 21.99 -25.41 -19.51
C ASP A 506 22.34 -23.92 -19.46
N LEU A 507 21.35 -23.03 -19.64
CA LEU A 507 21.55 -21.59 -19.76
C LEU A 507 21.00 -20.80 -18.54
N SER A 508 21.17 -21.35 -17.34
CA SER A 508 21.00 -20.62 -16.08
C SER A 508 22.20 -19.68 -15.85
N ASP A 509 22.08 -18.80 -14.85
CA ASP A 509 23.16 -17.91 -14.40
C ASP A 509 23.68 -16.95 -15.49
N GLY A 510 22.86 -16.71 -16.52
CA GLY A 510 23.18 -15.87 -17.65
C GLY A 510 22.75 -14.41 -17.51
N THR A 511 23.49 -13.51 -18.16
CA THR A 511 23.02 -12.17 -18.55
C THR A 511 22.51 -12.22 -19.98
N ILE A 512 21.35 -11.63 -20.25
CA ILE A 512 20.68 -11.71 -21.55
C ILE A 512 20.80 -10.38 -22.29
N LYS A 513 21.17 -10.46 -23.57
CA LYS A 513 21.07 -9.34 -24.52
C LYS A 513 20.45 -9.84 -25.81
N ILE A 514 19.60 -9.02 -26.42
CA ILE A 514 18.87 -9.38 -27.63
C ILE A 514 19.17 -8.33 -28.70
N ASN A 515 19.45 -8.79 -29.92
CA ASN A 515 19.56 -7.90 -31.06
C ASN A 515 18.17 -7.30 -31.36
N PRO A 516 17.96 -5.99 -31.20
CA PRO A 516 16.63 -5.38 -31.32
C PRO A 516 16.07 -5.42 -32.75
N TYR A 517 16.90 -5.72 -33.75
CA TYR A 517 16.51 -5.74 -35.16
C TYR A 517 16.18 -7.15 -35.66
N THR A 518 16.90 -8.17 -35.19
CA THR A 518 16.78 -9.54 -35.71
C THR A 518 16.13 -10.52 -34.74
N GLY A 519 16.15 -10.21 -33.44
CA GLY A 519 15.74 -11.15 -32.38
C GLY A 519 16.80 -12.21 -32.06
N ASP A 520 18.04 -12.05 -32.54
CA ASP A 520 19.16 -12.90 -32.15
C ASP A 520 19.39 -12.79 -30.63
N VAL A 521 19.56 -13.92 -29.95
CA VAL A 521 19.65 -13.99 -28.49
C VAL A 521 21.07 -14.30 -28.07
N TYR A 522 21.60 -13.51 -27.14
CA TYR A 522 22.88 -13.74 -26.49
C TYR A 522 22.64 -14.02 -25.00
N VAL A 523 23.24 -15.09 -24.51
CA VAL A 523 23.27 -15.44 -23.08
C VAL A 523 24.73 -15.58 -22.66
N SER A 524 25.22 -14.66 -21.82
CA SER A 524 26.57 -14.75 -21.27
C SER A 524 26.55 -15.41 -19.90
N ARG A 525 27.29 -16.50 -19.74
CA ARG A 525 27.57 -17.18 -18.47
C ARG A 525 29.02 -16.93 -18.08
N LYS A 526 29.39 -17.31 -16.85
CA LYS A 526 30.78 -17.19 -16.37
C LYS A 526 31.79 -17.90 -17.27
N ASP A 527 31.38 -18.95 -17.96
CA ASP A 527 32.24 -19.79 -18.81
C ASP A 527 32.20 -19.41 -20.31
N GLY A 528 31.38 -18.44 -20.72
CA GLY A 528 31.36 -18.00 -22.12
C GLY A 528 30.08 -17.31 -22.57
N ILE A 529 29.99 -17.07 -23.89
CA ILE A 529 28.82 -16.44 -24.53
C ILE A 529 28.17 -17.44 -25.47
N TYR A 530 26.87 -17.65 -25.27
CA TYR A 530 26.01 -18.51 -26.07
C TYR A 530 25.13 -17.64 -26.96
N TYR A 531 24.99 -18.03 -28.22
CA TYR A 531 24.29 -17.27 -29.24
C TYR A 531 23.28 -18.15 -29.98
N SER A 532 22.10 -17.59 -30.21
CA SER A 532 21.05 -18.14 -31.07
C SER A 532 20.68 -17.15 -32.17
N SER A 533 20.63 -17.65 -33.41
CA SER A 533 20.13 -16.90 -34.59
C SER A 533 18.69 -17.26 -34.96
N ASP A 534 18.06 -18.15 -34.20
CA ASP A 534 16.74 -18.72 -34.47
C ASP A 534 15.76 -18.43 -33.33
N LYS A 535 15.94 -17.30 -32.64
CA LYS A 535 15.07 -16.83 -31.56
C LYS A 535 14.99 -17.80 -30.38
N GLY A 536 16.16 -18.28 -29.94
CA GLY A 536 16.33 -19.09 -28.74
C GLY A 536 15.99 -20.57 -28.89
N GLU A 537 15.76 -21.08 -30.10
CA GLU A 537 15.49 -22.51 -30.32
C GLU A 537 16.78 -23.34 -30.25
N ASN A 538 17.89 -22.85 -30.81
CA ASN A 538 19.20 -23.49 -30.72
C ASN A 538 20.30 -22.51 -30.32
N PHE A 539 21.19 -22.93 -29.43
CA PHE A 539 22.33 -22.14 -28.96
C PHE A 539 23.67 -22.76 -29.35
N LYS A 540 24.61 -21.90 -29.74
CA LYS A 540 26.03 -22.26 -29.90
C LYS A 540 26.91 -21.40 -29.01
N LYS A 541 27.91 -22.00 -28.38
CA LYS A 541 28.95 -21.26 -27.66
C LYS A 541 29.87 -20.57 -28.68
N ILE A 542 29.90 -19.24 -28.66
CA ILE A 542 30.71 -18.42 -29.60
C ILE A 542 31.93 -17.80 -28.93
N VAL A 543 31.93 -17.72 -27.60
CA VAL A 543 33.09 -17.33 -26.78
C VAL A 543 33.28 -18.42 -25.73
N ASP A 544 34.48 -18.97 -25.67
CA ASP A 544 34.93 -19.94 -24.68
C ASP A 544 36.04 -19.30 -23.83
N ASP A 545 35.63 -18.33 -23.00
CA ASP A 545 36.49 -17.55 -22.11
C ASP A 545 35.68 -17.22 -20.85
N SER A 546 36.36 -16.86 -19.77
CA SER A 546 35.69 -16.35 -18.58
C SER A 546 35.04 -15.01 -18.91
N VAL A 547 33.74 -14.86 -18.65
CA VAL A 547 32.99 -13.61 -18.86
C VAL A 547 32.46 -13.09 -17.53
N THR A 548 32.81 -11.85 -17.20
CA THR A 548 32.41 -11.21 -15.92
C THR A 548 31.52 -9.98 -16.11
N GLY A 549 31.44 -9.46 -17.33
CA GLY A 549 30.49 -8.42 -17.73
C GLY A 549 30.16 -8.54 -19.21
N PHE A 550 28.93 -8.17 -19.58
CA PHE A 550 28.41 -8.33 -20.93
C PHE A 550 27.41 -7.22 -21.27
N ASP A 551 27.54 -6.61 -22.45
CA ASP A 551 26.61 -5.56 -22.90
C ASP A 551 26.46 -5.52 -24.42
N LEU A 552 25.37 -4.93 -24.89
CA LEU A 552 25.06 -4.78 -26.31
C LEU A 552 24.53 -3.37 -26.56
N THR A 553 25.08 -2.69 -27.56
CA THR A 553 24.58 -1.38 -28.02
C THR A 553 24.09 -1.47 -29.45
N SER A 554 22.92 -0.93 -29.73
CA SER A 554 22.42 -0.75 -31.08
C SER A 554 22.86 0.59 -31.67
N GLN A 555 22.99 0.64 -33.00
CA GLN A 555 23.49 1.79 -33.75
C GLN A 555 22.42 2.30 -34.73
N LYS A 556 22.52 3.56 -35.15
CA LYS A 556 21.51 4.18 -36.04
C LYS A 556 21.34 3.47 -37.39
N ASP A 557 22.34 2.72 -37.85
CA ASP A 557 22.35 1.98 -39.11
C ASP A 557 21.91 0.51 -38.97
N GLN A 558 21.14 0.19 -37.93
CA GLN A 558 20.68 -1.17 -37.59
C GLN A 558 21.82 -2.17 -37.34
N LYS A 559 23.01 -1.68 -36.99
CA LYS A 559 24.11 -2.52 -36.52
C LYS A 559 24.09 -2.61 -35.00
N ILE A 560 24.77 -3.63 -34.51
CA ILE A 560 25.03 -3.82 -33.09
C ILE A 560 26.52 -3.89 -32.85
N ASN A 561 26.94 -3.45 -31.66
CA ASN A 561 28.22 -3.84 -31.08
C ASN A 561 27.93 -4.65 -29.83
N VAL A 562 28.66 -5.76 -29.68
CA VAL A 562 28.57 -6.64 -28.51
C VAL A 562 29.88 -6.56 -27.75
N TYR A 563 29.80 -6.40 -26.44
CA TYR A 563 30.96 -6.23 -25.57
C TYR A 563 30.96 -7.28 -24.48
N TYR A 564 32.14 -7.78 -24.13
CA TYR A 564 32.33 -8.48 -22.86
C TYR A 564 33.64 -8.05 -22.21
N CYS A 565 33.73 -8.26 -20.91
CA CYS A 565 34.97 -8.06 -20.18
C CYS A 565 35.30 -9.27 -19.30
N ASN A 566 36.59 -9.36 -18.97
CA ASN A 566 37.15 -10.31 -18.02
C ASN A 566 38.45 -9.76 -17.44
N ASN A 567 39.13 -10.53 -16.59
CA ASN A 567 40.37 -10.09 -15.93
C ASN A 567 41.48 -9.62 -16.87
N ASN A 568 41.43 -9.97 -18.16
CA ASN A 568 42.44 -9.62 -19.15
C ASN A 568 42.12 -8.33 -19.93
N GLY A 569 40.86 -7.89 -19.98
CA GLY A 569 40.47 -6.68 -20.73
C GLY A 569 39.02 -6.66 -21.17
N VAL A 570 38.72 -5.69 -22.04
CA VAL A 570 37.43 -5.57 -22.73
C VAL A 570 37.59 -6.02 -24.17
N TYR A 571 36.58 -6.73 -24.68
CA TYR A 571 36.51 -7.22 -26.04
C TYR A 571 35.26 -6.68 -26.71
N ILE A 572 35.34 -6.42 -28.01
CA ILE A 572 34.24 -5.91 -28.83
C ILE A 572 34.05 -6.78 -30.06
N SER A 573 32.79 -7.04 -30.40
CA SER A 573 32.37 -7.61 -31.67
C SER A 573 31.51 -6.62 -32.44
N LYS A 574 31.85 -6.41 -33.72
CA LYS A 574 31.10 -5.55 -34.66
C LYS A 574 30.20 -6.34 -35.62
N ASP A 575 30.45 -7.64 -35.76
CA ASP A 575 29.61 -8.57 -36.53
C ASP A 575 28.68 -9.39 -35.61
N GLY A 576 28.77 -9.18 -34.29
CA GLY A 576 28.03 -9.89 -33.25
C GLY A 576 28.60 -11.26 -32.89
N LYS A 577 29.66 -11.77 -33.56
CA LYS A 577 30.13 -13.16 -33.41
C LYS A 577 31.62 -13.28 -33.15
N THR A 578 32.44 -12.42 -33.75
CA THR A 578 33.89 -12.43 -33.62
C THR A 578 34.35 -11.25 -32.76
N PHE A 579 35.26 -11.51 -31.82
CA PHE A 579 35.63 -10.55 -30.77
C PHE A 579 37.10 -10.17 -30.81
N ASP A 580 37.37 -8.87 -30.87
CA ASP A 580 38.69 -8.28 -30.79
C ASP A 580 38.92 -7.64 -29.42
N LYS A 581 40.12 -7.83 -28.86
CA LYS A 581 40.51 -7.15 -27.62
C LYS A 581 40.73 -5.67 -27.86
N ILE A 582 40.13 -4.82 -27.03
CA ILE A 582 40.41 -3.38 -27.02
C ILE A 582 41.77 -3.16 -26.36
N ALA A 583 42.71 -2.55 -27.10
CA ALA A 583 44.01 -2.18 -26.56
C ALA A 583 43.86 -1.10 -25.48
N SER A 584 44.24 -1.43 -24.25
CA SER A 584 44.09 -0.56 -23.08
C SER A 584 45.40 -0.41 -22.32
N THR A 585 45.65 0.77 -21.77
CA THR A 585 46.86 1.09 -20.98
C THR A 585 46.60 1.20 -19.47
N SER A 586 45.34 1.21 -19.04
CA SER A 586 44.98 1.41 -17.62
C SER A 586 43.75 0.59 -17.18
N TYR A 587 43.53 -0.57 -17.78
CA TYR A 587 42.42 -1.47 -17.44
C TYR A 587 42.48 -1.95 -15.97
N PRO A 588 41.36 -1.92 -15.22
CA PRO A 588 41.31 -2.46 -13.85
C PRO A 588 41.28 -4.00 -13.87
N THR A 589 42.05 -4.64 -12.99
CA THR A 589 42.33 -6.09 -13.05
C THR A 589 41.94 -6.87 -11.80
N LYS A 590 41.33 -6.25 -10.78
CA LYS A 590 41.12 -6.88 -9.48
C LYS A 590 39.81 -7.68 -9.37
N GLY A 591 38.84 -7.39 -10.22
CA GLY A 591 37.58 -8.11 -10.33
C GLY A 591 36.58 -7.38 -11.22
N PRO A 592 36.94 -7.05 -12.48
CA PRO A 592 36.05 -6.33 -13.38
C PRO A 592 34.73 -7.09 -13.59
N MET A 593 33.60 -6.39 -13.49
CA MET A 593 32.26 -6.89 -13.75
C MET A 593 31.35 -5.77 -14.27
N ASN A 594 30.15 -6.12 -14.75
CA ASN A 594 29.09 -5.17 -15.14
C ASN A 594 29.58 -4.03 -16.06
N ILE A 595 30.22 -4.39 -17.18
CA ILE A 595 30.54 -3.40 -18.22
C ILE A 595 29.25 -2.83 -18.81
N LYS A 596 29.21 -1.50 -18.95
CA LYS A 596 28.08 -0.75 -19.49
C LYS A 596 28.54 0.31 -20.46
N VAL A 597 28.03 0.26 -21.68
CA VAL A 597 28.41 1.18 -22.76
C VAL A 597 27.26 2.16 -23.01
N SER A 598 27.56 3.44 -23.16
CA SER A 598 26.51 4.42 -23.46
C SER A 598 25.84 4.07 -24.79
N PRO A 599 24.48 3.98 -24.84
CA PRO A 599 23.75 3.68 -26.06
C PRO A 599 23.83 4.82 -27.09
N ILE A 600 24.24 6.02 -26.67
CA ILE A 600 24.36 7.21 -27.54
C ILE A 600 25.80 7.35 -28.07
N ASN A 601 26.80 7.00 -27.25
CA ASN A 601 28.21 7.24 -27.57
C ASN A 601 29.10 6.11 -27.03
N SER A 602 29.51 5.20 -27.91
CA SER A 602 30.32 4.02 -27.54
C SER A 602 31.72 4.32 -27.01
N ASN A 603 32.19 5.57 -27.07
CA ASN A 603 33.43 5.96 -26.40
C ASN A 603 33.26 6.04 -24.87
N LYS A 604 32.03 6.23 -24.39
CA LYS A 604 31.70 6.36 -22.98
C LYS A 604 31.30 5.02 -22.41
N MET A 605 32.06 4.55 -21.44
CA MET A 605 31.88 3.24 -20.81
C MET A 605 32.04 3.34 -19.30
N LEU A 606 31.31 2.49 -18.59
CA LEU A 606 31.52 2.20 -17.17
C LEU A 606 31.82 0.73 -16.96
N LEU A 607 32.59 0.45 -15.92
CA LEU A 607 32.90 -0.89 -15.46
C LEU A 607 33.02 -0.86 -13.94
N ILE A 608 32.50 -1.88 -13.26
CA ILE A 608 32.62 -2.01 -11.80
C ILE A 608 33.75 -2.98 -11.49
N ASP A 609 34.73 -2.57 -10.69
CA ASP A 609 35.82 -3.44 -10.22
C ASP A 609 35.51 -3.90 -8.79
N ARG A 610 35.12 -5.17 -8.64
CA ARG A 610 34.72 -5.79 -7.37
C ARG A 610 35.94 -6.34 -6.63
N GLN A 611 36.27 -5.73 -5.50
CA GLN A 611 37.39 -6.14 -4.64
C GLN A 611 36.93 -6.75 -3.31
N GLY A 612 35.63 -6.65 -2.98
CA GLY A 612 35.02 -7.20 -1.77
C GLY A 612 33.54 -6.83 -1.67
N THR A 613 32.87 -7.25 -0.59
CA THR A 613 31.43 -6.98 -0.37
C THR A 613 31.10 -5.48 -0.36
N TYR A 614 31.96 -4.69 0.28
CA TYR A 614 31.82 -3.23 0.44
C TYR A 614 32.98 -2.46 -0.22
N GLN A 615 33.63 -3.06 -1.22
CA GLN A 615 34.82 -2.54 -1.90
C GLN A 615 34.66 -2.64 -3.42
N ASN A 616 33.59 -2.06 -3.95
CA ASN A 616 33.29 -2.02 -5.37
C ASN A 616 33.54 -0.62 -5.94
N TYR A 617 34.36 -0.51 -6.97
CA TYR A 617 34.79 0.80 -7.49
C TYR A 617 34.35 0.98 -8.94
N PRO A 618 33.59 2.04 -9.27
CA PRO A 618 33.29 2.37 -10.64
C PRO A 618 34.52 2.95 -11.34
N TYR A 619 34.78 2.47 -12.54
CA TYR A 619 35.75 3.01 -13.49
C TYR A 619 35.01 3.52 -14.71
N TYR A 620 35.43 4.68 -15.21
CA TYR A 620 34.92 5.27 -16.43
C TYR A 620 35.98 5.33 -17.51
N SER A 621 35.51 5.27 -18.75
CA SER A 621 36.27 5.54 -19.97
C SER A 621 35.49 6.54 -20.82
N ILE A 622 36.20 7.45 -21.49
CA ILE A 622 35.64 8.40 -22.47
C ILE A 622 36.28 8.27 -23.86
N ASP A 623 37.10 7.23 -24.09
CA ASP A 623 37.85 7.00 -25.32
C ASP A 623 37.66 5.58 -25.91
N GLY A 624 36.57 4.92 -25.51
CA GLY A 624 36.19 3.59 -25.99
C GLY A 624 36.96 2.45 -25.34
N GLY A 625 37.39 2.61 -24.09
CA GLY A 625 38.05 1.58 -23.28
C GLY A 625 39.58 1.56 -23.40
N LYS A 626 40.17 2.55 -24.08
CA LYS A 626 41.64 2.65 -24.24
C LYS A 626 42.30 3.13 -22.96
N THR A 627 41.63 4.01 -22.22
CA THR A 627 42.01 4.43 -20.87
C THR A 627 40.81 4.38 -19.92
N TRP A 628 41.07 3.87 -18.72
CA TRP A 628 40.13 3.82 -17.60
C TRP A 628 40.66 4.64 -16.43
N LYS A 629 39.73 5.30 -15.74
CA LYS A 629 39.98 6.07 -14.52
C LYS A 629 38.94 5.73 -13.48
N ILE A 630 39.33 5.68 -12.21
CA ILE A 630 38.39 5.50 -11.11
C ILE A 630 37.47 6.73 -11.02
N SER A 631 36.18 6.50 -10.84
CA SER A 631 35.19 7.54 -10.59
C SER A 631 35.36 8.10 -9.16
N THR A 632 35.03 9.38 -8.97
CA THR A 632 34.99 10.05 -7.68
C THR A 632 33.57 10.17 -7.15
N LEU A 633 33.44 10.35 -5.83
CA LEU A 633 32.16 10.54 -5.13
C LEU A 633 32.12 11.95 -4.55
N SER A 634 30.97 12.62 -4.64
CA SER A 634 30.72 13.94 -4.08
C SER A 634 29.68 13.85 -2.96
N ASP A 635 30.11 14.06 -1.72
CA ASP A 635 29.27 14.07 -0.51
C ASP A 635 28.36 15.30 -0.40
N GLU A 636 28.36 16.17 -1.41
CA GLU A 636 27.61 17.43 -1.40
C GLU A 636 26.11 17.23 -1.12
N LEU A 637 25.50 16.15 -1.61
CA LEU A 637 24.08 15.84 -1.42
C LEU A 637 23.84 14.68 -0.44
N SER A 638 24.88 14.23 0.27
CA SER A 638 24.79 13.08 1.16
C SER A 638 24.48 13.50 2.59
N PHE A 639 23.44 12.90 3.16
CA PHE A 639 23.16 13.02 4.59
C PHE A 639 23.98 12.02 5.44
N MET A 640 24.28 10.85 4.87
CA MET A 640 25.02 9.76 5.52
C MET A 640 26.28 9.40 4.73
N PRO A 641 27.26 8.73 5.35
CA PRO A 641 28.46 8.28 4.63
C PRO A 641 28.16 7.28 3.51
N TYR A 642 29.07 7.22 2.55
CA TYR A 642 29.03 6.27 1.45
C TYR A 642 29.47 4.86 1.85
N ASN A 643 28.82 3.87 1.22
CA ASN A 643 29.23 2.47 1.27
C ASN A 643 29.36 1.88 -0.15
N ASN A 644 30.52 1.32 -0.49
CA ASN A 644 30.84 0.84 -1.83
C ASN A 644 30.27 -0.58 -2.08
N ARG A 645 28.93 -0.72 -2.04
CA ARG A 645 28.19 -1.96 -2.35
C ARG A 645 28.22 -2.28 -3.86
N MET A 646 27.80 -3.48 -4.25
CA MET A 646 27.73 -3.90 -5.67
C MET A 646 26.82 -2.97 -6.49
N SER A 647 27.03 -2.88 -7.81
CA SER A 647 26.27 -1.97 -8.66
C SER A 647 26.04 -2.45 -10.07
N ILE A 648 24.92 -2.01 -10.61
CA ILE A 648 24.57 -2.09 -12.02
C ILE A 648 24.55 -0.66 -12.55
N PRO A 649 25.49 -0.27 -13.41
CA PRO A 649 25.39 1.02 -14.08
C PRO A 649 24.24 1.02 -15.09
N MET A 650 23.55 2.14 -15.23
CA MET A 650 22.51 2.31 -16.24
C MET A 650 22.69 3.66 -16.93
N TRP A 651 23.05 3.64 -18.21
CA TRP A 651 23.20 4.88 -18.98
C TRP A 651 21.84 5.46 -19.36
N SER A 652 21.74 6.78 -19.37
CA SER A 652 20.61 7.44 -20.00
C SER A 652 20.56 7.12 -21.50
N THR A 653 19.33 6.89 -21.95
CA THR A 653 19.00 6.64 -23.36
C THR A 653 18.84 7.93 -24.15
N VAL A 654 18.81 9.08 -23.47
CA VAL A 654 18.58 10.42 -24.07
C VAL A 654 19.69 11.44 -23.76
N ASP A 655 20.54 11.19 -22.77
CA ASP A 655 21.69 12.04 -22.41
C ASP A 655 22.97 11.22 -22.27
N GLU A 656 23.93 11.42 -23.17
CA GLU A 656 25.20 10.68 -23.17
C GLU A 656 26.12 10.99 -21.98
N ASN A 657 25.81 11.97 -21.14
CA ASN A 657 26.58 12.30 -19.94
C ASN A 657 25.93 11.79 -18.65
N LYS A 658 24.66 11.40 -18.70
CA LYS A 658 23.88 10.94 -17.54
C LYS A 658 23.97 9.43 -17.40
N VAL A 659 24.34 8.99 -16.19
CA VAL A 659 24.41 7.56 -15.84
C VAL A 659 24.12 7.37 -14.37
N TRP A 660 23.29 6.38 -14.05
CA TRP A 660 22.96 6.00 -12.69
C TRP A 660 23.79 4.80 -12.25
N ILE A 661 24.08 4.77 -10.95
CA ILE A 661 24.70 3.66 -10.25
C ILE A 661 24.08 3.55 -8.86
N HIS A 662 24.46 2.48 -8.18
CA HIS A 662 23.99 2.15 -6.83
C HIS A 662 25.15 1.94 -5.85
N THR A 663 26.36 2.40 -6.20
CA THR A 663 27.63 1.98 -5.58
C THR A 663 27.93 2.79 -4.33
N GLN A 664 26.90 3.34 -3.69
CA GLN A 664 26.98 4.46 -2.75
C GLN A 664 26.11 4.25 -1.50
N GLY A 665 25.87 2.99 -1.16
CA GLY A 665 25.06 2.55 -0.03
C GLY A 665 23.75 2.00 -0.53
N ASP A 666 22.67 2.39 0.15
CA ASP A 666 21.33 1.93 -0.18
C ASP A 666 20.62 2.89 -1.15
N TYR A 667 21.26 3.98 -1.58
CA TYR A 667 20.60 5.07 -2.30
C TYR A 667 20.95 5.14 -3.79
N ALA A 668 19.98 5.56 -4.60
CA ALA A 668 20.20 5.89 -6.00
C ALA A 668 21.21 7.04 -6.15
N SER A 669 22.17 6.88 -7.05
CA SER A 669 23.20 7.87 -7.32
C SER A 669 23.40 8.04 -8.81
N SER A 670 23.80 9.23 -9.23
CA SER A 670 24.02 9.51 -10.64
C SER A 670 25.18 10.44 -10.89
N SER A 671 25.66 10.39 -12.12
CA SER A 671 26.66 11.27 -12.69
C SER A 671 26.03 12.01 -13.85
N THR A 672 26.36 13.28 -14.02
CA THR A 672 26.05 14.09 -15.21
C THR A 672 27.30 14.44 -16.02
N ASP A 673 28.44 13.81 -15.73
CA ASP A 673 29.74 14.09 -16.37
C ASP A 673 30.39 12.85 -17.01
N SER A 674 29.56 11.91 -17.46
CA SER A 674 29.97 10.62 -18.08
C SER A 674 30.66 9.64 -17.13
N GLY A 675 30.25 9.62 -15.86
CA GLY A 675 30.70 8.69 -14.84
C GLY A 675 31.97 9.12 -14.12
N LYS A 676 32.40 10.39 -14.25
CA LYS A 676 33.61 10.87 -13.57
C LYS A 676 33.32 11.13 -12.10
N THR A 677 32.22 11.81 -11.82
CA THR A 677 31.81 12.17 -10.46
C THR A 677 30.36 11.78 -10.24
N PHE A 678 30.12 11.00 -9.19
CA PHE A 678 28.76 10.67 -8.79
C PHE A 678 28.35 11.36 -7.50
N LYS A 679 27.05 11.61 -7.38
CA LYS A 679 26.38 12.17 -6.21
C LYS A 679 25.06 11.44 -5.97
N TRP A 680 24.50 11.56 -4.77
CA TRP A 680 23.16 11.05 -4.48
C TRP A 680 22.12 11.72 -5.39
N ASP A 681 21.20 10.91 -5.89
CA ASP A 681 20.10 11.27 -6.80
C ASP A 681 18.86 10.45 -6.39
N SER A 682 18.52 10.57 -5.11
CA SER A 682 17.62 9.66 -4.38
C SER A 682 16.48 10.39 -3.68
N ASN A 683 16.02 11.53 -4.20
CA ASN A 683 14.84 12.19 -3.62
C ASN A 683 13.66 11.22 -3.57
N GLY A 684 12.97 11.16 -2.43
CA GLY A 684 11.99 10.12 -2.14
C GLY A 684 12.56 8.99 -1.29
N ILE A 685 13.78 8.53 -1.57
CA ILE A 685 14.41 7.39 -0.90
C ILE A 685 15.54 7.89 0.01
N THR A 686 15.21 8.25 1.25
CA THR A 686 16.22 8.72 2.23
C THR A 686 16.15 8.02 3.58
N GLY A 687 15.16 7.16 3.80
CA GLY A 687 15.01 6.44 5.07
C GLY A 687 16.11 5.42 5.33
N ILE A 688 16.21 5.00 6.58
CA ILE A 688 17.14 3.98 7.07
C ILE A 688 16.43 3.01 8.02
N LEU A 689 17.00 1.82 8.16
CA LEU A 689 16.53 0.83 9.12
C LEU A 689 16.84 1.28 10.56
N SER A 690 15.83 1.20 11.43
CA SER A 690 15.97 1.42 12.87
C SER A 690 16.74 0.28 13.52
N GLY A 691 17.76 0.61 14.31
CA GLY A 691 18.50 -0.32 15.15
C GLY A 691 17.85 -0.61 16.51
N GLY A 692 16.58 -0.28 16.73
CA GLY A 692 15.90 -0.63 17.99
C GLY A 692 14.72 0.28 18.29
N ASN A 693 14.38 0.38 19.58
CA ASN A 693 13.32 1.27 20.03
C ASN A 693 13.79 2.73 19.96
N VAL A 694 12.94 3.57 19.37
CA VAL A 694 13.13 5.01 19.21
C VAL A 694 12.18 5.71 20.17
N HIS A 695 12.71 6.61 20.98
CA HIS A 695 11.95 7.31 22.02
C HIS A 695 12.01 8.82 21.84
N TYR A 696 10.90 9.49 22.13
CA TYR A 696 10.91 10.93 22.36
C TYR A 696 11.65 11.24 23.67
N ASN A 697 12.32 12.39 23.70
CA ASN A 697 12.82 12.91 24.95
C ASN A 697 11.65 13.22 25.90
N VAL A 698 11.73 12.73 27.15
CA VAL A 698 10.63 12.82 28.13
C VAL A 698 10.29 14.25 28.53
N TYR A 699 11.23 15.19 28.41
CA TYR A 699 11.04 16.60 28.73
C TYR A 699 10.73 17.45 27.49
N ASN A 700 11.28 17.08 26.33
CA ASN A 700 11.06 17.78 25.08
C ASN A 700 10.94 16.84 23.88
N PRO A 701 9.73 16.44 23.45
CA PRO A 701 9.52 15.52 22.33
C PRO A 701 9.93 16.05 20.95
N ASP A 702 10.46 17.27 20.85
CA ASP A 702 11.14 17.70 19.61
C ASP A 702 12.53 17.07 19.47
N ILE A 703 13.07 16.51 20.56
CA ILE A 703 14.38 15.84 20.60
C ILE A 703 14.18 14.32 20.48
N ILE A 704 14.83 13.71 19.49
CA ILE A 704 14.78 12.27 19.22
C ILE A 704 16.17 11.82 18.78
N TYR A 705 16.65 10.72 19.35
CA TYR A 705 17.80 9.99 18.82
C TYR A 705 17.30 8.79 18.01
N PHE A 706 17.86 8.60 16.83
CA PHE A 706 17.57 7.46 15.97
C PHE A 706 18.84 6.66 15.73
N GLY A 707 18.91 5.44 16.28
CA GLY A 707 19.97 4.48 15.99
C GLY A 707 19.66 3.69 14.72
N SER A 708 20.69 3.39 13.93
CA SER A 708 20.61 2.64 12.67
C SER A 708 21.54 1.45 12.65
N GLN A 709 21.07 0.35 12.05
CA GLN A 709 21.89 -0.82 11.84
C GLN A 709 23.02 -0.57 10.82
N ASP A 710 22.79 0.12 9.70
CA ASP A 710 23.83 0.20 8.65
C ASP A 710 24.53 1.57 8.57
N TYR A 711 24.04 2.60 9.30
CA TYR A 711 24.50 3.99 9.18
C TYR A 711 24.62 4.76 10.50
N ASP A 712 25.17 4.15 11.56
CA ASP A 712 25.32 4.80 12.88
C ASP A 712 24.00 5.39 13.40
N GLY A 713 23.92 6.67 13.74
CA GLY A 713 22.68 7.27 14.21
C GLY A 713 22.59 8.75 13.86
N CYS A 714 21.41 9.31 14.09
CA CYS A 714 21.15 10.73 13.91
C CYS A 714 20.28 11.27 15.03
N VAL A 715 20.30 12.59 15.18
CA VAL A 715 19.51 13.31 16.18
C VAL A 715 18.69 14.39 15.50
N THR A 716 17.47 14.60 15.97
CA THR A 716 16.65 15.76 15.64
C THR A 716 16.37 16.55 16.91
N THR A 717 16.16 17.86 16.76
CA THR A 717 15.74 18.78 17.83
C THR A 717 14.52 19.61 17.41
N ASP A 718 13.88 19.25 16.30
CA ASP A 718 12.72 19.95 15.72
C ASP A 718 11.56 18.99 15.38
N GLY A 719 11.52 17.84 16.06
CA GLY A 719 10.48 16.83 15.94
C GLY A 719 10.57 16.00 14.66
N GLY A 720 11.77 15.87 14.09
CA GLY A 720 12.05 15.06 12.90
C GLY A 720 11.89 15.82 11.57
N LYS A 721 11.83 17.15 11.59
CA LYS A 721 11.80 17.96 10.35
C LYS A 721 13.18 18.01 9.71
N THR A 722 14.23 18.11 10.53
CA THR A 722 15.62 17.99 10.12
C THR A 722 16.41 17.15 11.11
N TRP A 723 17.50 16.57 10.63
CA TRP A 723 18.34 15.65 11.37
C TRP A 723 19.81 16.06 11.26
N LYS A 724 20.58 15.62 12.24
CA LYS A 724 22.04 15.71 12.28
C LYS A 724 22.60 14.30 12.42
N TYR A 725 23.37 13.87 11.43
CA TYR A 725 24.09 12.60 11.47
C TYR A 725 25.19 12.63 12.55
N ILE A 726 25.36 11.52 13.28
CA ILE A 726 26.34 11.36 14.35
C ILE A 726 27.07 10.02 14.16
N SER A 727 28.38 10.06 13.90
CA SER A 727 29.18 8.84 13.81
C SER A 727 29.59 8.34 15.19
N MET A 728 28.79 7.44 15.75
CA MET A 728 29.03 6.85 17.08
C MET A 728 30.06 5.71 17.01
N SER A 729 30.13 4.98 15.90
CA SER A 729 31.11 3.91 15.72
C SER A 729 32.52 4.42 15.39
N GLY A 730 32.62 5.52 14.63
CA GLY A 730 33.87 6.01 14.03
C GLY A 730 34.25 5.28 12.74
N TYR A 731 33.43 4.35 12.26
CA TYR A 731 33.63 3.67 10.99
C TYR A 731 33.27 4.58 9.81
N ARG A 732 34.10 4.57 8.77
CA ARG A 732 33.91 5.42 7.58
C ARG A 732 32.57 5.19 6.88
N TRP A 733 32.06 3.96 6.85
CA TRP A 733 30.86 3.56 6.11
C TRP A 733 29.58 3.74 6.92
N GLY A 734 29.68 4.23 8.17
CA GLY A 734 28.66 4.06 9.19
C GLY A 734 28.97 2.87 10.10
N GLY A 735 28.09 2.59 11.05
CA GLY A 735 28.25 1.49 12.00
C GLY A 735 26.91 0.92 12.45
N PHE A 736 26.94 -0.10 13.29
CA PHE A 736 25.75 -0.73 13.83
C PHE A 736 25.39 -0.13 15.19
N CYS A 737 24.41 0.77 15.21
CA CYS A 737 23.89 1.41 16.42
C CYS A 737 22.53 0.84 16.78
N TYR A 738 22.40 0.31 18.01
CA TYR A 738 21.17 -0.27 18.51
C TYR A 738 20.63 0.46 19.75
N GLY A 739 19.31 0.70 19.75
CA GLY A 739 18.63 1.54 20.72
C GLY A 739 19.15 2.98 20.74
N GLY A 740 19.35 3.52 21.94
CA GLY A 740 19.93 4.84 22.16
C GLY A 740 18.91 5.93 22.47
N TYR A 741 19.42 7.06 22.97
CA TYR A 741 18.59 8.15 23.49
C TYR A 741 19.33 9.49 23.40
N ALA A 742 18.57 10.56 23.13
CA ALA A 742 19.05 11.94 23.20
C ALA A 742 18.50 12.61 24.46
N VAL A 743 19.42 12.92 25.39
CA VAL A 743 19.12 13.55 26.68
C VAL A 743 18.84 15.04 26.49
N ASP A 744 19.60 15.68 25.60
CA ASP A 744 19.48 17.07 25.20
C ASP A 744 20.12 17.24 23.81
N GLU A 745 20.37 18.48 23.38
CA GLU A 745 20.94 18.82 22.08
C GLU A 745 22.42 18.44 21.90
N ASN A 746 23.13 18.01 22.95
CA ASN A 746 24.57 17.68 22.93
C ASN A 746 24.88 16.29 23.51
N THR A 747 24.01 15.75 24.36
CA THR A 747 24.24 14.51 25.10
C THR A 747 23.39 13.38 24.54
N TYR A 748 24.06 12.38 23.93
CA TYR A 748 23.40 11.19 23.37
C TYR A 748 24.21 9.94 23.65
N PHE A 749 23.53 8.82 23.86
CA PHE A 749 24.16 7.53 24.11
C PHE A 749 23.47 6.41 23.34
N VAL A 750 24.23 5.37 22.98
CA VAL A 750 23.74 4.25 22.16
C VAL A 750 24.61 3.00 22.37
N GLY A 751 24.05 1.82 22.08
CA GLY A 751 24.84 0.60 21.93
C GLY A 751 25.46 0.49 20.54
N VAL A 752 26.78 0.47 20.44
CA VAL A 752 27.51 0.29 19.17
C VAL A 752 28.00 -1.15 19.05
N SER A 753 27.82 -1.76 17.90
CA SER A 753 28.28 -3.11 17.58
C SER A 753 29.21 -3.11 16.37
N ASP A 754 30.08 -4.12 16.29
CA ASP A 754 30.98 -4.35 15.16
C ASP A 754 30.34 -5.19 14.04
N ALA A 755 29.23 -5.89 14.32
CA ALA A 755 28.49 -6.71 13.36
C ALA A 755 27.06 -7.02 13.85
N TRP A 756 26.21 -7.53 12.93
CA TRP A 756 24.91 -8.11 13.26
C TRP A 756 25.15 -9.25 14.26
N HIS A 757 24.54 -9.20 15.45
CA HIS A 757 24.69 -10.15 16.57
C HIS A 757 25.92 -9.98 17.51
N ASN A 758 26.87 -9.09 17.23
CA ASN A 758 27.99 -8.85 18.15
C ASN A 758 27.55 -8.07 19.42
N PRO A 759 28.31 -8.15 20.54
CA PRO A 759 28.00 -7.38 21.75
C PRO A 759 27.83 -5.88 21.48
N ARG A 760 26.83 -5.27 22.11
CA ARG A 760 26.55 -3.83 22.01
C ARG A 760 27.33 -3.10 23.09
N LYS A 761 28.32 -2.31 22.69
CA LYS A 761 29.15 -1.50 23.58
C LYS A 761 28.50 -0.13 23.79
N LEU A 762 28.24 0.24 25.04
CA LEU A 762 27.64 1.52 25.34
C LEU A 762 28.64 2.66 25.10
N LYS A 763 28.29 3.56 24.18
CA LYS A 763 29.03 4.79 23.91
C LYS A 763 28.17 6.01 24.15
N ILE A 764 28.80 7.11 24.54
CA ILE A 764 28.13 8.38 24.85
C ILE A 764 28.95 9.56 24.33
N THR A 765 28.26 10.60 23.89
CA THR A 765 28.83 11.92 23.61
C THR A 765 28.22 12.95 24.56
N PHE A 766 28.98 13.98 24.90
CA PHE A 766 28.51 15.15 25.67
C PHE A 766 28.61 16.48 24.91
N ASP A 767 29.12 16.45 23.66
CA ASP A 767 29.42 17.65 22.86
C ASP A 767 28.80 17.61 21.45
N GLY A 768 27.71 16.85 21.32
CA GLY A 768 26.96 16.71 20.08
C GLY A 768 27.67 15.88 19.02
N GLY A 769 28.46 14.88 19.43
CA GLY A 769 29.10 13.89 18.57
C GLY A 769 30.51 14.27 18.11
N LYS A 770 31.13 15.30 18.70
CA LYS A 770 32.52 15.69 18.34
C LYS A 770 33.52 14.76 19.03
N THR A 771 33.23 14.35 20.26
CA THR A 771 33.99 13.34 21.00
C THR A 771 33.08 12.20 21.45
N ILE A 772 33.51 10.97 21.19
CA ILE A 772 32.79 9.76 21.60
C ILE A 772 33.54 9.11 22.77
N VAL A 773 32.87 9.01 23.91
CA VAL A 773 33.35 8.32 25.10
C VAL A 773 32.88 6.89 25.07
N ASP A 774 33.84 5.98 25.20
CA ASP A 774 33.59 4.57 25.41
C ASP A 774 33.45 4.29 26.91
N THR A 775 32.28 3.83 27.34
CA THR A 775 32.02 3.61 28.78
C THR A 775 32.67 2.33 29.31
N GLY A 776 33.12 1.43 28.42
CA GLY A 776 33.55 0.07 28.77
C GLY A 776 32.42 -0.89 29.13
N MET A 777 31.16 -0.43 29.09
CA MET A 777 29.98 -1.23 29.43
C MET A 777 29.36 -1.88 28.20
N TYR A 778 28.64 -2.97 28.41
CA TYR A 778 27.96 -3.74 27.37
C TYR A 778 26.54 -4.08 27.79
N PHE A 779 25.62 -4.10 26.82
CA PHE A 779 24.25 -4.58 27.04
C PHE A 779 24.23 -6.09 27.27
N THR A 780 23.19 -6.61 27.94
CA THR A 780 23.08 -8.05 28.15
C THR A 780 22.92 -8.82 26.83
N LYS A 781 23.32 -10.10 26.88
CA LYS A 781 23.08 -11.05 25.79
C LYS A 781 21.59 -11.28 25.53
N GLU A 782 20.75 -11.09 26.54
CA GLU A 782 19.30 -11.26 26.43
C GLU A 782 18.69 -10.21 25.50
N ASN A 783 19.00 -8.92 25.73
CA ASN A 783 18.55 -7.83 24.86
C ASN A 783 19.00 -8.06 23.41
N ILE A 784 20.25 -8.53 23.26
CA ILE A 784 20.90 -8.78 21.98
C ILE A 784 20.21 -9.88 21.16
N ASN A 785 19.86 -10.99 21.82
CA ASN A 785 19.26 -12.14 21.16
C ASN A 785 17.83 -11.83 20.72
N ALA A 786 17.09 -11.06 21.53
CA ALA A 786 15.70 -10.71 21.24
C ALA A 786 15.56 -9.46 20.34
N GLY A 787 16.61 -8.64 20.17
CA GLY A 787 16.55 -7.42 19.36
C GLY A 787 15.62 -6.36 19.97
N ILE A 788 15.62 -6.25 21.30
CA ILE A 788 14.69 -5.42 22.08
C ILE A 788 15.37 -4.17 22.66
N GLU A 789 16.57 -3.81 22.19
CA GLU A 789 17.36 -2.73 22.78
C GLU A 789 16.56 -1.42 22.91
N SER A 790 16.36 -0.97 24.17
CA SER A 790 15.68 0.27 24.52
C SER A 790 16.55 1.12 25.45
N SER A 791 16.38 2.44 25.39
CA SER A 791 17.12 3.41 26.19
C SER A 791 16.20 4.56 26.57
N TYR A 792 16.35 5.09 27.78
CA TYR A 792 15.37 6.00 28.37
C TYR A 792 15.99 7.00 29.35
N GLN A 793 15.17 7.94 29.81
CA GLN A 793 15.51 8.92 30.85
C GLN A 793 14.42 8.95 31.92
N SER A 794 14.80 9.20 33.17
CA SER A 794 13.79 9.40 34.22
C SER A 794 12.93 10.63 33.91
N PRO A 795 11.59 10.56 34.10
CA PRO A 795 10.72 11.72 33.96
C PRO A 795 10.86 12.73 35.11
N THR A 796 11.52 12.37 36.22
CA THR A 796 11.62 13.24 37.41
C THR A 796 13.04 13.68 37.78
N ASN A 797 14.06 13.04 37.22
CA ASN A 797 15.46 13.44 37.41
C ASN A 797 16.23 13.34 36.08
N PRO A 798 16.59 14.48 35.45
CA PRO A 798 17.22 14.47 34.12
C PRO A 798 18.62 13.85 34.10
N LYS A 799 19.26 13.65 35.27
CA LYS A 799 20.58 12.96 35.36
C LYS A 799 20.48 11.45 35.40
N VAL A 800 19.29 10.90 35.64
CA VAL A 800 19.08 9.46 35.69
C VAL A 800 18.75 8.95 34.29
N LEU A 801 19.66 8.14 33.75
CA LEU A 801 19.61 7.62 32.38
C LEU A 801 19.61 6.09 32.40
N PHE A 802 18.98 5.49 31.39
CA PHE A 802 18.85 4.05 31.24
C PHE A 802 19.29 3.61 29.84
N ALA A 803 20.16 2.61 29.76
CA ALA A 803 20.59 1.99 28.51
C ALA A 803 20.46 0.47 28.66
N CYS A 804 19.34 -0.09 28.21
CA CYS A 804 18.94 -1.47 28.48
C CYS A 804 18.97 -1.79 29.99
N ASP A 805 19.86 -2.68 30.42
CA ASP A 805 20.08 -3.10 31.82
C ASP A 805 20.97 -2.16 32.63
N LEU A 806 21.46 -1.08 32.01
CA LEU A 806 22.38 -0.13 32.63
C LEU A 806 21.65 1.12 33.10
N ARG A 807 22.10 1.64 34.23
CA ARG A 807 21.61 2.88 34.83
C ARG A 807 22.75 3.80 35.22
N SER A 808 22.57 5.09 34.97
CA SER A 808 23.44 6.19 35.40
C SER A 808 22.67 7.11 36.34
N GLU A 809 23.36 7.73 37.32
CA GLU A 809 22.79 8.76 38.20
C GLU A 809 23.40 10.15 38.00
N ASP A 810 24.47 10.26 37.21
CA ASP A 810 25.29 11.45 37.09
C ASP A 810 25.27 12.08 35.69
N GLY A 811 24.27 11.74 34.88
CA GLY A 811 24.13 12.22 33.50
C GLY A 811 24.92 11.41 32.47
N GLY A 812 25.38 10.20 32.81
CA GLY A 812 26.00 9.25 31.89
C GLY A 812 27.52 9.16 32.01
N HIS A 813 28.12 9.78 33.03
CA HIS A 813 29.55 9.69 33.30
C HIS A 813 29.91 8.34 33.91
N THR A 814 29.03 7.76 34.73
CA THR A 814 29.19 6.42 35.30
C THR A 814 27.94 5.58 35.12
N TRP A 815 28.13 4.28 34.92
CA TRP A 815 27.05 3.33 34.64
C TRP A 815 27.20 2.09 35.50
N ALA A 816 26.08 1.58 36.01
CA ALA A 816 25.99 0.33 36.75
C ALA A 816 24.84 -0.52 36.23
N LYS A 817 24.94 -1.84 36.39
CA LYS A 817 23.82 -2.74 36.11
C LYS A 817 22.70 -2.52 37.11
N MET A 818 21.47 -2.54 36.62
CA MET A 818 20.27 -2.59 37.45
C MET A 818 20.05 -4.02 37.98
N ASP A 819 19.40 -4.11 39.13
CA ASP A 819 18.92 -5.38 39.71
C ASP A 819 17.41 -5.46 39.49
N GLY A 820 16.93 -6.57 38.91
CA GLY A 820 15.50 -6.83 38.71
C GLY A 820 14.85 -6.16 37.48
N CYS A 821 15.62 -5.47 36.63
CA CYS A 821 15.14 -4.91 35.36
C CYS A 821 16.26 -4.90 34.32
N ILE A 822 15.99 -5.39 33.11
CA ILE A 822 16.96 -5.45 32.00
C ILE A 822 16.59 -4.58 30.80
N ASN A 823 15.45 -3.90 30.87
CA ASN A 823 15.04 -2.95 29.83
C ASN A 823 13.95 -2.00 30.34
N VAL A 824 14.12 -0.70 30.09
CA VAL A 824 13.11 0.33 30.38
C VAL A 824 12.45 0.74 29.07
N TYR A 825 11.12 0.69 29.02
CA TYR A 825 10.37 0.96 27.79
C TYR A 825 9.54 2.24 27.88
N THR A 826 8.95 2.54 29.04
CA THR A 826 8.00 3.66 29.14
C THR A 826 7.89 4.20 30.56
N HIS A 827 7.15 5.29 30.72
CA HIS A 827 6.82 5.92 32.00
C HIS A 827 5.33 6.28 32.05
N ASN A 828 4.85 6.71 33.22
CA ASN A 828 3.53 7.32 33.31
C ASN A 828 3.54 8.76 32.73
N PRO A 829 2.86 9.02 31.60
CA PRO A 829 2.90 10.31 30.92
C PRO A 829 2.20 11.45 31.69
N LYS A 830 1.54 11.17 32.81
CA LYS A 830 0.93 12.18 33.70
C LYS A 830 1.80 12.56 34.91
N GLY A 831 3.09 12.19 34.91
CA GLY A 831 4.08 12.73 35.84
C GLY A 831 4.10 12.08 37.23
N GLN A 832 3.52 10.89 37.36
CA GLN A 832 3.73 10.01 38.51
C GLN A 832 5.05 9.27 38.26
N LYS A 833 5.94 9.13 39.26
CA LYS A 833 7.35 8.68 39.16
C LYS A 833 7.60 7.27 38.57
N GLU A 834 6.60 6.72 37.93
CA GLU A 834 6.49 5.34 37.49
C GLU A 834 7.26 5.14 36.19
N LEU A 835 8.19 4.20 36.24
CA LEU A 835 8.90 3.66 35.09
C LEU A 835 8.48 2.19 34.92
N TYR A 836 8.29 1.76 33.68
CA TYR A 836 7.91 0.38 33.37
C TYR A 836 8.97 -0.28 32.49
N GLY A 837 9.28 -1.52 32.83
CA GLY A 837 10.32 -2.31 32.20
C GLY A 837 10.05 -3.80 32.25
N MET A 838 11.08 -4.58 31.98
CA MET A 838 11.03 -6.05 31.97
C MET A 838 12.04 -6.65 32.92
N ASP A 839 11.64 -7.70 33.64
CA ASP A 839 12.53 -8.43 34.55
C ASP A 839 13.57 -9.30 33.81
N GLU A 840 14.58 -9.77 34.54
CA GLU A 840 15.67 -10.59 34.00
C GLU A 840 15.22 -11.93 33.39
N THR A 841 14.02 -12.40 33.73
CA THR A 841 13.45 -13.63 33.16
C THR A 841 12.79 -13.39 31.81
N GLY A 842 12.51 -12.13 31.49
CA GLY A 842 11.75 -11.72 30.31
C GLY A 842 10.25 -11.94 30.42
N LYS A 843 9.72 -12.42 31.55
CA LYS A 843 8.32 -12.88 31.66
C LYS A 843 7.39 -11.95 32.43
N TYR A 844 7.96 -10.96 33.10
CA TYR A 844 7.22 -10.04 33.95
C TYR A 844 7.48 -8.60 33.54
N VAL A 845 6.40 -7.82 33.52
CA VAL A 845 6.51 -6.36 33.57
C VAL A 845 6.90 -5.98 35.00
N VAL A 846 7.85 -5.08 35.12
CA VAL A 846 8.27 -4.50 36.39
C VAL A 846 8.04 -2.99 36.39
N ALA A 847 7.73 -2.45 37.56
CA ALA A 847 7.57 -1.03 37.79
C ALA A 847 8.58 -0.53 38.82
N SER A 848 9.10 0.68 38.60
CA SER A 848 9.90 1.42 39.57
C SER A 848 9.20 2.73 39.93
N TYR A 849 9.32 3.12 41.20
CA TYR A 849 8.73 4.34 41.76
C TYR A 849 9.79 5.29 42.36
N ASP A 850 11.07 4.93 42.20
CA ASP A 850 12.23 5.58 42.82
C ASP A 850 13.36 5.85 41.80
N ASP A 851 12.98 6.20 40.57
CA ASP A 851 13.87 6.44 39.44
C ASP A 851 14.78 5.25 39.10
N GLY A 852 14.22 4.04 39.14
CA GLY A 852 14.89 2.81 38.72
C GLY A 852 15.90 2.25 39.71
N LYS A 853 15.85 2.66 40.99
CA LYS A 853 16.69 2.09 42.04
C LYS A 853 16.18 0.72 42.49
N THR A 854 14.87 0.57 42.56
CA THR A 854 14.20 -0.70 42.85
C THR A 854 13.09 -0.98 41.86
N TRP A 855 12.89 -2.26 41.56
CA TRP A 855 11.92 -2.75 40.59
C TRP A 855 11.01 -3.80 41.23
N LYS A 856 9.71 -3.69 40.98
CA LYS A 856 8.69 -4.61 41.51
C LYS A 856 7.89 -5.21 40.37
N LYS A 857 7.66 -6.53 40.41
CA LYS A 857 6.80 -7.23 39.47
C LYS A 857 5.38 -6.67 39.54
N VAL A 858 4.78 -6.44 38.38
CA VAL A 858 3.42 -5.93 38.23
C VAL A 858 2.44 -7.08 38.09
N ASN A 859 2.65 -7.95 37.10
CA ASN A 859 1.77 -9.08 36.85
C ASN A 859 1.99 -10.22 37.87
N ASN A 860 0.88 -10.78 38.38
CA ASN A 860 0.90 -11.89 39.34
C ASN A 860 1.25 -13.23 38.70
N THR A 861 0.90 -13.39 37.42
CA THR A 861 1.14 -14.60 36.64
C THR A 861 2.06 -14.26 35.48
N GLU A 862 2.98 -15.16 35.14
CA GLU A 862 3.78 -15.05 33.92
C GLU A 862 2.85 -14.79 32.71
N PHE A 863 3.29 -13.99 31.74
CA PHE A 863 2.56 -13.84 30.47
C PHE A 863 2.46 -15.17 29.67
N ILE A 864 2.98 -16.28 30.22
CA ILE A 864 2.95 -17.62 29.64
C ILE A 864 2.34 -18.63 30.62
N PRO A 865 1.17 -19.21 30.31
CA PRO A 865 0.68 -20.41 31.02
C PRO A 865 1.17 -21.73 30.38
N ASN A 866 1.63 -21.73 29.12
CA ASN A 866 1.95 -22.96 28.37
C ASN A 866 3.28 -22.91 27.57
N PRO A 867 4.36 -23.55 28.06
CA PRO A 867 5.69 -23.55 27.43
C PRO A 867 5.79 -24.39 26.14
N LYS A 868 4.71 -25.06 25.70
CA LYS A 868 4.73 -25.92 24.51
C LYS A 868 4.80 -25.15 23.18
N TYR A 869 4.46 -23.85 23.16
CA TYR A 869 4.14 -23.15 21.91
C TYR A 869 4.86 -21.82 21.67
N ALA A 870 5.64 -21.30 22.62
CA ALA A 870 6.51 -20.12 22.47
C ALA A 870 7.53 -20.07 23.64
N SER A 871 8.77 -19.66 23.38
CA SER A 871 9.50 -18.84 24.36
C SER A 871 8.76 -17.51 24.41
N ALA A 872 8.46 -16.94 25.57
CA ALA A 872 7.78 -15.63 25.60
C ALA A 872 8.56 -14.66 26.48
N HIS A 873 9.52 -14.03 25.83
CA HIS A 873 10.13 -12.81 26.31
C HIS A 873 9.20 -11.63 25.98
N VAL A 874 9.01 -10.71 26.94
CA VAL A 874 8.36 -9.42 26.71
C VAL A 874 9.22 -8.63 25.72
N MET A 875 8.61 -8.15 24.65
CA MET A 875 9.31 -7.50 23.54
C MET A 875 9.23 -5.98 23.62
N ASP A 876 8.17 -5.46 24.23
CA ASP A 876 7.89 -4.03 24.38
C ASP A 876 6.78 -3.80 25.42
N VAL A 877 6.73 -2.62 26.03
CA VAL A 877 5.74 -2.26 27.05
C VAL A 877 5.26 -0.83 26.87
N ALA A 878 3.94 -0.63 26.90
CA ALA A 878 3.29 0.69 26.87
C ALA A 878 2.28 0.83 28.02
N TYR A 879 2.10 2.05 28.54
CA TYR A 879 1.29 2.30 29.72
C TYR A 879 0.04 3.15 29.45
N ASP A 880 -1.10 2.66 29.91
CA ASP A 880 -2.37 3.37 29.96
C ASP A 880 -2.58 3.94 31.37
N TRP A 881 -2.30 5.24 31.51
CA TRP A 881 -2.39 5.97 32.77
C TRP A 881 -3.82 6.16 33.26
N LYS A 882 -4.82 6.09 32.37
CA LYS A 882 -6.21 6.36 32.71
C LYS A 882 -6.88 5.14 33.33
N ASN A 883 -6.57 3.97 32.80
CA ASN A 883 -7.10 2.70 33.29
C ASN A 883 -6.13 1.96 34.23
N GLU A 884 -4.91 2.48 34.41
CA GLU A 884 -3.86 1.91 35.26
C GLU A 884 -3.51 0.47 34.83
N VAL A 885 -3.24 0.30 33.54
CA VAL A 885 -2.85 -0.97 32.92
C VAL A 885 -1.60 -0.80 32.06
N ALA A 886 -0.71 -1.81 32.09
CA ALA A 886 0.43 -1.91 31.19
C ALA A 886 0.13 -2.94 30.09
N TYR A 887 0.27 -2.53 28.83
CA TYR A 887 0.24 -3.42 27.68
C TYR A 887 1.65 -3.96 27.42
N ALA A 888 1.77 -5.25 27.15
CA ALA A 888 3.04 -5.91 26.87
C ALA A 888 2.91 -6.80 25.63
N THR A 889 3.79 -6.60 24.65
CA THR A 889 3.96 -7.56 23.56
C THR A 889 4.89 -8.68 24.02
N CYS A 890 4.68 -9.90 23.53
CA CYS A 890 5.54 -11.03 23.84
C CYS A 890 5.85 -11.83 22.57
N GLU A 891 7.01 -12.51 22.56
CA GLU A 891 7.37 -13.45 21.49
C GLU A 891 6.23 -14.45 21.20
N GLY A 892 6.13 -14.88 19.94
CA GLY A 892 4.97 -15.63 19.48
C GLY A 892 3.75 -14.76 19.16
N GLY A 893 3.91 -13.42 19.18
CA GLY A 893 2.94 -12.46 18.68
C GLY A 893 1.74 -12.23 19.59
N TYR A 894 1.97 -12.28 20.90
CA TYR A 894 0.92 -12.03 21.87
C TYR A 894 0.92 -10.58 22.30
N LEU A 895 -0.27 -10.03 22.54
CA LEU A 895 -0.47 -8.79 23.28
C LEU A 895 -1.22 -9.11 24.56
N TYR A 896 -0.62 -8.79 25.70
CA TYR A 896 -1.24 -8.86 27.00
C TYR A 896 -1.48 -7.46 27.54
N LYS A 897 -2.42 -7.34 28.48
CA LYS A 897 -2.49 -6.20 29.40
C LYS A 897 -2.50 -6.71 30.83
N THR A 898 -1.85 -5.96 31.72
CA THR A 898 -1.85 -6.25 33.15
C THR A 898 -2.22 -5.01 33.96
N SER A 899 -3.06 -5.20 34.98
CA SER A 899 -3.46 -4.15 35.92
C SER A 899 -2.32 -3.84 36.88
N THR A 900 -1.96 -2.57 37.03
CA THR A 900 -0.94 -2.14 38.00
C THR A 900 -1.46 -2.10 39.42
N LYS A 901 -2.78 -2.22 39.63
CA LYS A 901 -3.42 -2.24 40.96
C LYS A 901 -3.37 -3.59 41.64
N ASP A 902 -3.71 -4.63 40.89
CA ASP A 902 -3.92 -5.97 41.43
C ASP A 902 -3.13 -7.06 40.70
N GLY A 903 -2.37 -6.71 39.66
CA GLY A 903 -1.52 -7.64 38.92
C GLY A 903 -2.28 -8.66 38.07
N SER A 904 -3.58 -8.47 37.86
CA SER A 904 -4.37 -9.31 36.95
C SER A 904 -3.85 -9.20 35.52
N VAL A 905 -3.94 -10.30 34.75
CA VAL A 905 -3.46 -10.40 33.37
C VAL A 905 -4.60 -10.81 32.46
N GLU A 906 -4.75 -10.10 31.35
CA GLU A 906 -5.68 -10.44 30.27
C GLU A 906 -4.89 -10.55 28.96
N CYS A 907 -5.18 -11.60 28.17
CA CYS A 907 -4.68 -11.71 26.82
C CYS A 907 -5.59 -10.92 25.87
N VAL A 908 -5.06 -9.83 25.31
CA VAL A 908 -5.79 -8.90 24.44
C VAL A 908 -5.86 -9.44 23.02
N LEU A 909 -4.72 -9.96 22.53
CA LEU A 909 -4.55 -10.46 21.17
C LEU A 909 -3.64 -11.69 21.20
N ASN A 910 -4.05 -12.79 20.56
CA ASN A 910 -3.23 -14.01 20.49
C ASN A 910 -3.45 -14.83 19.22
N ARG A 911 -2.64 -15.86 19.03
CA ARG A 911 -2.67 -16.75 17.86
C ARG A 911 -3.81 -17.77 17.78
N TYR A 912 -4.56 -18.00 18.86
CA TYR A 912 -5.50 -19.12 19.00
C TYR A 912 -6.97 -18.70 19.06
N VAL A 913 -7.25 -17.40 18.98
CA VAL A 913 -8.60 -16.84 19.03
C VAL A 913 -9.16 -16.59 17.63
N ASP A 914 -10.46 -16.29 17.58
CA ASP A 914 -11.21 -15.92 16.39
C ASP A 914 -10.59 -14.72 15.66
N GLU A 915 -10.88 -14.59 14.36
CA GLU A 915 -10.11 -13.78 13.40
C GLU A 915 -9.87 -12.32 13.81
N TYR A 916 -10.78 -11.69 14.55
CA TYR A 916 -10.67 -10.27 14.97
C TYR A 916 -9.74 -10.02 16.16
N LYS A 917 -9.31 -11.08 16.88
CA LYS A 917 -8.27 -11.02 17.92
C LYS A 917 -7.05 -11.88 17.58
N ARG A 918 -6.98 -12.39 16.35
CA ARG A 918 -5.91 -13.27 15.88
C ARG A 918 -4.67 -12.46 15.51
N ALA A 919 -3.52 -12.85 16.06
CA ALA A 919 -2.22 -12.33 15.63
C ALA A 919 -1.92 -12.80 14.20
N PRO A 920 -1.49 -11.91 13.30
CA PRO A 920 -1.17 -12.31 11.94
C PRO A 920 0.14 -13.12 11.93
N VAL A 921 0.28 -13.97 10.92
CA VAL A 921 1.40 -14.92 10.79
C VAL A 921 2.28 -14.46 9.64
N ASN A 922 3.59 -14.35 9.86
CA ASN A 922 4.57 -14.14 8.81
C ASN A 922 4.75 -15.39 7.93
N LEU A 923 5.44 -15.21 6.81
CA LEU A 923 5.77 -16.27 5.85
C LEU A 923 6.47 -17.51 6.42
N ASN A 924 7.16 -17.40 7.56
CA ASN A 924 7.86 -18.51 8.21
C ASN A 924 7.00 -19.20 9.28
N GLY A 925 5.71 -18.85 9.39
CA GLY A 925 4.82 -19.37 10.44
C GLY A 925 5.02 -18.74 11.82
N GLY A 926 5.87 -17.71 11.94
CA GLY A 926 6.04 -16.89 13.15
C GLY A 926 5.02 -15.75 13.19
N TYR A 927 4.79 -15.11 14.33
CA TYR A 927 3.77 -14.06 14.47
C TYR A 927 4.38 -12.66 14.50
N CYS A 928 3.69 -11.66 13.95
CA CYS A 928 4.25 -10.32 13.68
C CYS A 928 3.84 -9.23 14.66
N ILE A 929 3.64 -9.52 15.96
CA ILE A 929 3.40 -8.48 16.97
C ILE A 929 4.54 -8.49 17.96
N SER A 930 5.31 -7.41 17.98
CA SER A 930 6.49 -7.25 18.83
C SER A 930 6.61 -5.85 19.43
N LYS A 931 5.86 -4.86 18.94
CA LYS A 931 5.88 -3.47 19.41
C LYS A 931 4.47 -3.00 19.78
N VAL A 932 4.38 -2.15 20.79
CA VAL A 932 3.12 -1.56 21.26
C VAL A 932 3.32 -0.12 21.69
N ALA A 933 2.37 0.75 21.37
CA ALA A 933 2.31 2.11 21.89
C ALA A 933 0.88 2.44 22.30
N VAL A 934 0.73 3.21 23.38
CA VAL A 934 -0.55 3.74 23.86
C VAL A 934 -0.51 5.25 23.69
N ASP A 935 -1.57 5.84 23.15
CA ASP A 935 -1.67 7.29 23.02
C ASP A 935 -1.79 7.95 24.40
N PRO A 936 -0.85 8.83 24.80
CA PRO A 936 -0.86 9.47 26.13
C PRO A 936 -1.95 10.54 26.28
N ILE A 937 -2.55 11.02 25.18
CA ILE A 937 -3.65 11.98 25.16
C ILE A 937 -4.98 11.24 25.34
N ASP A 938 -5.22 10.16 24.58
CA ASP A 938 -6.39 9.29 24.71
C ASP A 938 -6.00 7.80 24.76
N PRO A 939 -5.84 7.23 25.96
CA PRO A 939 -5.39 5.84 26.13
C PRO A 939 -6.31 4.74 25.58
N ASN A 940 -7.49 5.09 25.06
CA ASN A 940 -8.28 4.13 24.29
C ASN A 940 -7.60 3.78 22.95
N ILE A 941 -6.67 4.60 22.49
CA ILE A 941 -5.96 4.42 21.23
C ILE A 941 -4.67 3.66 21.47
N ILE A 942 -4.58 2.48 20.85
CA ILE A 942 -3.46 1.56 21.02
C ILE A 942 -2.96 1.15 19.64
N TYR A 943 -1.66 1.24 19.44
CA TYR A 943 -0.98 0.80 18.23
C TYR A 943 -0.18 -0.46 18.54
N CYS A 944 -0.22 -1.45 17.66
CA CYS A 944 0.67 -2.61 17.78
C CYS A 944 1.03 -3.20 16.41
N GLY A 945 2.20 -3.82 16.31
CA GLY A 945 2.67 -4.46 15.09
C GLY A 945 4.07 -5.06 15.27
N GLY A 946 4.67 -5.52 14.19
CA GLY A 946 6.00 -6.14 14.20
C GLY A 946 6.56 -6.35 12.80
N ALA A 947 7.81 -6.79 12.74
CA ALA A 947 8.52 -7.03 11.47
C ALA A 947 8.06 -8.32 10.76
N GLY A 948 8.12 -8.31 9.42
CA GLY A 948 7.89 -9.48 8.58
C GLY A 948 7.44 -9.12 7.16
N ASN A 949 6.90 -10.05 6.36
CA ASN A 949 6.58 -9.72 4.96
C ASN A 949 5.33 -8.83 4.84
N THR A 950 5.55 -7.53 4.65
CA THR A 950 4.47 -6.55 4.56
C THR A 950 3.59 -6.69 3.31
N PHE A 951 4.05 -7.42 2.28
CA PHE A 951 3.39 -7.53 0.98
C PHE A 951 2.29 -8.60 0.90
N LEU A 952 2.15 -9.42 1.95
CA LEU A 952 1.20 -10.53 1.98
C LEU A 952 0.02 -10.33 2.96
N ASN A 953 -0.15 -9.11 3.48
CA ASN A 953 -1.06 -8.81 4.60
C ASN A 953 -0.77 -9.56 5.92
N ASP A 954 0.34 -10.30 5.93
CA ASP A 954 0.80 -11.19 7.00
C ASP A 954 1.41 -10.47 8.21
N CYS A 955 1.81 -9.19 8.07
CA CYS A 955 2.43 -8.41 9.15
C CYS A 955 2.05 -6.92 9.05
N ALA A 956 0.86 -6.57 9.51
CA ALA A 956 0.38 -5.20 9.54
C ALA A 956 0.67 -4.48 10.87
N LEU A 957 0.77 -3.16 10.80
CA LEU A 957 0.47 -2.25 11.90
C LEU A 957 -1.04 -2.14 12.11
N TYR A 958 -1.45 -2.31 13.37
CA TYR A 958 -2.82 -2.26 13.83
C TYR A 958 -3.08 -1.07 14.75
N ARG A 959 -4.33 -0.60 14.75
CA ARG A 959 -4.83 0.40 15.68
C ARG A 959 -6.13 -0.09 16.33
N SER A 960 -6.21 0.04 17.65
CA SER A 960 -7.45 0.03 18.42
C SER A 960 -7.81 1.46 18.81
N VAL A 961 -9.10 1.74 18.94
CA VAL A 961 -9.67 3.01 19.41
C VAL A 961 -10.65 2.81 20.58
N ASP A 962 -10.70 1.59 21.11
CA ASP A 962 -11.66 1.13 22.13
C ASP A 962 -10.98 0.43 23.33
N GLY A 963 -9.70 0.74 23.57
CA GLY A 963 -8.92 0.18 24.67
C GLY A 963 -8.54 -1.29 24.44
N GLY A 964 -8.30 -1.67 23.19
CA GLY A 964 -7.84 -3.01 22.80
C GLY A 964 -8.94 -4.05 22.69
N LYS A 965 -10.23 -3.65 22.64
CA LYS A 965 -11.33 -4.61 22.41
C LYS A 965 -11.37 -5.08 20.96
N SER A 966 -11.08 -4.18 20.02
CA SER A 966 -10.95 -4.49 18.58
C SER A 966 -9.79 -3.75 17.93
N PHE A 967 -9.22 -4.34 16.86
CA PHE A 967 -8.08 -3.80 16.12
C PHE A 967 -8.37 -3.75 14.62
N GLN A 968 -7.79 -2.75 13.95
CA GLN A 968 -7.95 -2.52 12.52
C GLN A 968 -6.59 -2.28 11.87
N VAL A 969 -6.42 -2.75 10.64
CA VAL A 969 -5.19 -2.57 9.86
C VAL A 969 -5.05 -1.12 9.42
N ILE A 970 -3.92 -0.49 9.72
CA ILE A 970 -3.60 0.90 9.33
C ILE A 970 -2.35 1.01 8.45
N THR A 971 -1.68 -0.12 8.19
CA THR A 971 -0.57 -0.19 7.23
C THR A 971 -1.08 0.24 5.86
N SER A 972 -0.35 1.10 5.15
CA SER A 972 -0.76 1.65 3.85
C SER A 972 -0.94 0.64 2.69
N ASN A 973 -0.98 -0.67 2.96
CA ASN A 973 -1.28 -1.68 1.95
C ASN A 973 -2.71 -1.51 1.39
N THR A 974 -2.90 -1.85 0.11
CA THR A 974 -4.03 -1.30 -0.67
C THR A 974 -5.38 -1.94 -0.35
N THR A 975 -5.45 -3.23 0.02
CA THR A 975 -6.74 -3.92 0.12
C THR A 975 -7.48 -3.69 1.45
N ASN A 976 -6.80 -3.77 2.60
CA ASN A 976 -7.48 -3.88 3.91
C ASN A 976 -7.19 -2.73 4.89
N SER A 977 -6.34 -1.77 4.52
CA SER A 977 -6.07 -0.59 5.35
C SER A 977 -7.29 0.30 5.51
N ILE A 978 -7.57 0.77 6.72
CA ILE A 978 -8.53 1.87 6.96
C ILE A 978 -7.92 3.25 6.69
N VAL A 979 -6.59 3.38 6.62
CA VAL A 979 -5.93 4.65 6.29
C VAL A 979 -5.65 4.69 4.79
N LYS A 980 -6.38 5.54 4.08
CA LYS A 980 -6.28 5.68 2.61
C LYS A 980 -5.54 6.95 2.16
N GLN A 981 -5.14 7.81 3.09
CA GLN A 981 -4.48 9.08 2.78
C GLN A 981 -3.00 9.09 3.12
N GLY A 982 -2.24 9.87 2.35
CA GLY A 982 -0.84 10.14 2.59
C GLY A 982 0.12 9.22 1.81
N ARG A 983 1.41 9.30 2.14
CA ARG A 983 2.45 8.43 1.56
C ARG A 983 2.36 7.02 2.14
N GLN A 984 3.00 6.04 1.51
CA GLN A 984 3.04 4.69 2.06
C GLN A 984 3.80 4.67 3.42
N GLY A 985 3.30 3.88 4.38
CA GLY A 985 3.81 3.74 5.73
C GLY A 985 3.23 2.53 6.48
N GLY A 986 3.80 2.21 7.64
CA GLY A 986 3.38 1.09 8.50
C GLY A 986 3.98 -0.28 8.15
N PHE A 987 5.04 -0.31 7.34
CA PHE A 987 5.71 -1.53 6.88
C PHE A 987 6.81 -1.99 7.84
N GLU A 988 6.76 -3.26 8.26
CA GLU A 988 7.75 -3.90 9.15
C GLU A 988 8.03 -3.13 10.44
N THR A 989 7.07 -3.11 11.37
CA THR A 989 7.18 -2.32 12.59
C THR A 989 8.37 -2.74 13.45
N ASN A 990 9.42 -1.92 13.49
CA ASN A 990 10.56 -2.09 14.39
C ASN A 990 10.46 -1.17 15.63
N SER A 991 9.80 -0.02 15.52
CA SER A 991 9.54 0.87 16.66
C SER A 991 8.23 1.63 16.50
N LEU A 992 7.55 1.87 17.62
CA LEU A 992 6.35 2.69 17.73
C LEU A 992 6.49 3.61 18.93
N GLU A 993 6.17 4.89 18.76
CA GLU A 993 6.09 5.83 19.89
C GLU A 993 5.10 6.95 19.55
N VAL A 994 4.24 7.34 20.48
CA VAL A 994 3.25 8.42 20.24
C VAL A 994 3.76 9.72 20.83
N ASN A 995 3.74 10.80 20.04
CA ASN A 995 4.15 12.11 20.51
C ASN A 995 3.17 12.60 21.59
N PRO A 996 3.64 12.90 22.81
CA PRO A 996 2.75 13.25 23.91
C PRO A 996 2.08 14.62 23.79
N LYS A 997 2.57 15.49 22.90
CA LYS A 997 1.97 16.80 22.62
C LYS A 997 0.96 16.76 21.49
N THR A 998 1.22 15.94 20.47
CA THR A 998 0.46 15.97 19.21
C THR A 998 -0.39 14.73 18.94
N GLY A 999 -0.22 13.63 19.69
CA GLY A 999 -0.87 12.35 19.38
C GLY A 999 -0.38 11.69 18.09
N GLU A 1000 0.59 12.30 17.40
CA GLU A 1000 1.17 11.78 16.18
C GLU A 1000 2.03 10.55 16.50
N LEU A 1001 1.74 9.43 15.84
CA LEU A 1001 2.54 8.22 15.95
C LEU A 1001 3.81 8.38 15.13
N LEU A 1002 4.97 8.26 15.76
CA LEU A 1002 6.23 8.00 15.08
C LEU A 1002 6.36 6.50 14.83
N PHE A 1003 6.59 6.17 13.58
CA PHE A 1003 6.77 4.81 13.11
C PHE A 1003 8.16 4.65 12.52
N ALA A 1004 8.92 3.66 12.98
CA ALA A 1004 10.15 3.25 12.32
C ALA A 1004 10.00 1.81 11.84
N GLY A 1005 10.13 1.64 10.53
CA GLY A 1005 10.10 0.34 9.89
C GLY A 1005 11.45 -0.39 9.97
N GLY A 1006 11.46 -1.59 9.42
CA GLY A 1006 12.67 -2.27 8.97
C GLY A 1006 13.36 -1.49 7.86
N CYS A 1007 13.55 -2.10 6.70
CA CYS A 1007 14.24 -1.43 5.58
C CYS A 1007 13.38 -0.37 4.88
N PHE A 1008 12.20 -0.01 5.41
CA PHE A 1008 11.22 0.89 4.79
C PHE A 1008 11.27 2.33 5.33
N GLY A 1009 12.19 2.65 6.25
CA GLY A 1009 12.42 4.01 6.71
C GLY A 1009 11.48 4.45 7.84
N ILE A 1010 11.27 5.77 7.95
CA ILE A 1010 10.51 6.38 9.04
C ILE A 1010 9.31 7.12 8.46
N SER A 1011 8.16 6.94 9.10
CA SER A 1011 6.94 7.67 8.81
C SER A 1011 6.27 8.16 10.08
N LYS A 1012 5.34 9.08 9.90
CA LYS A 1012 4.45 9.59 10.94
C LYS A 1012 3.01 9.36 10.53
N LEU A 1013 2.15 9.09 11.50
CA LEU A 1013 0.71 8.97 11.30
C LEU A 1013 0.00 9.98 12.19
N SER A 1014 -0.79 10.86 11.57
CA SER A 1014 -1.66 11.78 12.31
C SER A 1014 -2.66 11.00 13.18
N PRO A 1015 -3.02 11.49 14.38
CA PRO A 1015 -3.97 10.82 15.25
C PRO A 1015 -5.37 10.71 14.60
N PRO A 1016 -6.21 9.76 15.03
CA PRO A 1016 -7.60 9.61 14.58
C PRO A 1016 -8.56 10.64 15.21
N TYR A 1017 -8.04 11.78 15.68
CA TYR A 1017 -8.82 12.85 16.28
C TYR A 1017 -8.19 14.20 15.97
N LYS A 1018 -8.99 15.26 16.02
CA LYS A 1018 -8.49 16.63 15.94
C LYS A 1018 -8.10 17.11 17.32
N LEU A 1019 -6.88 17.60 17.48
CA LEU A 1019 -6.51 18.33 18.67
C LEU A 1019 -7.30 19.64 18.72
N ASN A 1020 -8.00 19.87 19.82
CA ASN A 1020 -8.52 21.19 20.10
C ASN A 1020 -7.33 22.08 20.45
N ASN A 1021 -6.91 22.94 19.52
CA ASN A 1021 -5.95 24.01 19.80
C ASN A 1021 -6.54 24.91 20.88
N LYS A 1022 -6.21 24.65 22.14
CA LYS A 1022 -6.46 25.51 23.29
C LYS A 1022 -5.14 25.92 23.91
#